data_AF-A0A1Y1BR24-F1
#
_entry.id   AF-A0A1Y1BR24-F1
#
_cell.length_a   1.000
_cell.length_b   1.000
_cell.length_c   1.000
_cell.angle_alpha   90.00
_cell.angle_beta   90.00
_cell.angle_gamma   90.00
#
_symmetry.space_group_name_H-M   'P 1'
#
loop_
_entity.id
_entity.type
_entity.pdbx_description
1 polymer ?
#
loop_
_entity_poly.entity_id
_entity_poly.type
_entity_poly.pdbx_seq_one_letter_code
_entity_poly.pdbx_strand_id
1 'polypeptide(L)'
;MKHDLSLPVEPERAVTREPRDEAAADASRTHHARYEWPIGDTRTHASLDVETRTAPDGRMTSWRYRAQAAGTVTDDLHGSTTEGAVSGSASPFVYRHAQTSIELADADRAIPGHAHVFARESFVDELAGALRRDPVALRLQHLDAARDAGPREIIRMVSERAAWGAPVAADANARSRVSGRGFAFDGAGALAATSGDEPPAAEAARDGDTRWSAWVVDLDVDRATGDVAVRRVVAGQGAGEPGDASMAGLPAWQIEAAISRVMGARLSARPAHDETDAGAQPDAIAHELVAFDDAAHRAHGELSAHDARRIEQAAAPAAAAIANALYDATGVRFRAPPFDAERIRAALAQPAPVDCGDGLHVAPRRGSRWRRWLAGGGAGGVVGGLIGLACAILPGPAPIAPVAPGGADGAMWSAATLERGRQVAIAGDCAVCHTAPGGATNAGGLALDTPFGTIYTTNLTPDPETGIGTWSYPAFARAMREGISRDGTHLYPAFPYTAFAKLSEPDLLALYAYLMSQPPVKHVPPKTKLPFPLDQRRLVAGWNWLFHDARPFAPDPARSAMWNRGKYLVDGAGHCGACHTPRNALGAEKGGFAYLSGGEAEGWVAPPLVASPAAPVPWTEGALFDYLRTGFSAQHGVAAGPMAPVVAGLASLPEPDVRAIAHYLASLSPPVDAEVAADAAARQARGTETVATLGLENGRRAFDAACAVCHAESGGVGHLGVRPLMGLNTSVSQATPDNLLRVLHHGIDQPATDQLGYMPGFGDAFDDRQMAELAAYIRARYAPGQPAWRNLADASARIRQARVH
;
A
#
# COMPACT_ATOMS: atom_id res chain seq x y z
N MET A 1 -51.34 46.69 -27.65
CA MET A 1 -51.49 48.01 -28.30
C MET A 1 -50.08 48.55 -28.47
N LYS A 2 -49.48 48.41 -29.66
CA LYS A 2 -49.46 49.37 -30.80
C LYS A 2 -48.67 50.65 -30.48
N HIS A 3 -47.47 50.77 -31.07
CA HIS A 3 -47.04 51.78 -32.09
C HIS A 3 -46.75 53.17 -31.49
N ASP A 4 -45.83 54.01 -31.98
CA ASP A 4 -44.84 53.99 -33.06
C ASP A 4 -43.87 55.17 -32.80
N LEU A 5 -42.60 54.96 -33.16
CA LEU A 5 -41.65 55.81 -33.88
C LEU A 5 -41.96 57.32 -34.12
N SER A 6 -41.00 58.23 -33.82
CA SER A 6 -40.20 58.96 -34.83
C SER A 6 -39.25 60.06 -34.28
N LEU A 7 -38.02 60.03 -34.82
CA LEU A 7 -36.77 60.84 -34.81
C LEU A 7 -36.92 62.40 -35.00
N PRO A 8 -35.88 63.30 -34.93
CA PRO A 8 -34.48 63.13 -35.43
C PRO A 8 -33.24 63.89 -34.82
N VAL A 9 -32.05 63.29 -35.05
CA VAL A 9 -30.74 63.82 -35.59
C VAL A 9 -29.84 64.82 -34.80
N GLU A 10 -28.74 64.25 -34.26
CA GLU A 10 -27.26 64.57 -34.27
C GLU A 10 -26.67 65.93 -34.73
N PRO A 11 -25.35 66.25 -34.48
CA PRO A 11 -24.28 65.46 -33.82
C PRO A 11 -23.39 66.24 -32.80
N GLU A 12 -22.72 65.54 -31.88
CA GLU A 12 -21.50 66.07 -31.24
C GLU A 12 -20.37 65.03 -31.27
N ARG A 13 -19.23 65.47 -31.81
CA ARG A 13 -18.05 64.69 -32.17
C ARG A 13 -17.42 64.01 -30.96
N ALA A 14 -17.31 62.67 -31.01
CA ALA A 14 -16.33 61.92 -30.23
C ALA A 14 -15.41 61.16 -31.18
N VAL A 15 -14.12 61.39 -30.99
CA VAL A 15 -13.00 60.90 -31.78
C VAL A 15 -12.98 59.37 -31.82
N THR A 16 -13.06 58.83 -33.03
CA THR A 16 -12.77 57.43 -33.36
C THR A 16 -11.30 57.13 -33.05
N ARG A 17 -11.06 56.24 -32.07
CA ARG A 17 -9.79 55.53 -31.94
C ARG A 17 -10.09 54.07 -32.32
N GLU A 18 -9.77 53.73 -33.56
CA GLU A 18 -9.71 52.35 -34.02
C GLU A 18 -8.85 51.53 -33.04
N PRO A 19 -9.27 50.32 -32.64
CA PRO A 19 -8.34 49.40 -32.00
C PRO A 19 -7.34 49.01 -33.08
N ARG A 20 -6.11 49.51 -32.95
CA ARG A 20 -4.97 48.99 -33.68
C ARG A 20 -4.92 47.48 -33.45
N ASP A 21 -4.88 46.74 -34.54
CA ASP A 21 -4.25 45.43 -34.63
C ASP A 21 -2.80 45.55 -34.11
N GLU A 22 -2.63 45.49 -32.80
CA GLU A 22 -1.36 45.15 -32.17
C GLU A 22 -1.34 43.63 -32.06
N ALA A 23 -0.59 43.05 -32.99
CA ALA A 23 -0.10 41.70 -33.01
C ALA A 23 -0.12 41.02 -31.64
N ALA A 24 -0.89 39.94 -31.54
CA ALA A 24 -0.69 38.92 -30.53
C ALA A 24 0.74 38.36 -30.70
N ALA A 25 1.70 38.99 -30.03
CA ALA A 25 3.05 38.47 -29.89
C ALA A 25 2.95 37.13 -29.16
N ASP A 26 3.38 36.09 -29.85
CA ASP A 26 3.68 34.75 -29.35
C ASP A 26 4.52 34.85 -28.07
N ALA A 27 3.87 34.75 -26.91
CA ALA A 27 4.51 34.94 -25.61
C ALA A 27 5.27 33.68 -25.19
N SER A 28 6.30 33.29 -25.97
CA SER A 28 7.22 32.22 -25.59
C SER A 28 8.04 32.66 -24.36
N ARG A 29 8.07 31.86 -23.30
CA ARG A 29 8.89 32.14 -22.10
C ARG A 29 10.20 31.37 -22.18
N THR A 30 11.32 32.06 -21.96
CA THR A 30 12.66 31.45 -21.90
C THR A 30 13.02 31.12 -20.46
N HIS A 31 13.50 29.91 -20.22
CA HIS A 31 13.96 29.42 -18.92
C HIS A 31 15.41 28.95 -19.06
N HIS A 32 16.25 29.26 -18.07
CA HIS A 32 17.68 28.93 -18.08
C HIS A 32 18.17 28.58 -16.68
N ALA A 33 18.99 27.53 -16.56
CA ALA A 33 19.66 27.15 -15.33
C ALA A 33 21.04 26.53 -15.60
N ARG A 34 21.95 26.71 -14.64
CA ARG A 34 23.27 26.08 -14.61
C ARG A 34 23.35 25.11 -13.44
N TYR A 35 23.85 23.91 -13.71
CA TYR A 35 24.12 22.85 -12.75
C TYR A 35 25.61 22.56 -12.70
N GLU A 36 26.08 22.06 -11.56
CA GLU A 36 27.47 21.66 -11.38
C GLU A 36 27.56 20.21 -10.90
N TRP A 37 28.60 19.49 -11.33
CA TRP A 37 28.83 18.10 -10.93
C TRP A 37 30.30 17.85 -10.58
N PRO A 38 30.62 17.24 -9.42
CA PRO A 38 32.02 16.95 -9.07
C PRO A 38 32.61 15.81 -9.92
N ILE A 39 33.82 16.01 -10.43
CA ILE A 39 34.59 15.02 -11.23
C ILE A 39 35.86 14.62 -10.45
N GLY A 40 36.04 13.32 -10.16
CA GLY A 40 37.28 12.80 -9.59
C GLY A 40 37.51 13.23 -8.13
N ASP A 41 38.71 13.73 -7.80
CA ASP A 41 38.96 14.38 -6.51
C ASP A 41 38.13 15.68 -6.44
N THR A 42 37.43 15.86 -5.33
CA THR A 42 36.36 16.81 -4.97
C THR A 42 36.53 18.30 -5.36
N ARG A 43 37.61 18.70 -6.04
CA ARG A 43 37.92 20.07 -6.45
C ARG A 43 37.58 20.37 -7.92
N THR A 44 37.49 19.37 -8.79
CA THR A 44 37.16 19.58 -10.21
C THR A 44 35.65 19.45 -10.43
N HIS A 45 35.05 20.37 -11.18
CA HIS A 45 33.60 20.38 -11.43
C HIS A 45 33.30 20.46 -12.93
N ALA A 46 32.22 19.81 -13.37
CA ALA A 46 31.59 20.02 -14.66
C ALA A 46 30.52 21.12 -14.54
N SER A 47 30.42 22.00 -15.53
CA SER A 47 29.29 22.91 -15.71
C SER A 47 28.31 22.33 -16.73
N LEU A 48 27.01 22.30 -16.39
CA LEU A 48 25.94 21.85 -17.28
C LEU A 48 24.88 22.96 -17.37
N ASP A 49 24.82 23.66 -18.49
CA ASP A 49 23.90 24.76 -18.76
C ASP A 49 22.72 24.27 -19.61
N VAL A 50 21.50 24.56 -19.17
CA VAL A 50 20.25 24.16 -19.82
C VAL A 50 19.38 25.38 -20.07
N GLU A 51 18.90 25.54 -21.31
CA GLU A 51 17.99 26.60 -21.72
C GLU A 51 16.82 26.02 -22.53
N THR A 52 15.58 26.39 -22.19
CA THR A 52 14.39 26.02 -22.96
C THR A 52 13.47 27.21 -23.21
N ARG A 53 12.71 27.14 -24.30
CA ARG A 53 11.55 28.01 -24.53
C ARG A 53 10.29 27.18 -24.43
N THR A 54 9.26 27.72 -23.82
CA THR A 54 7.95 27.07 -23.68
C THR A 54 6.86 27.83 -24.41
N ALA A 55 5.93 27.08 -24.98
CA ALA A 55 4.64 27.57 -25.45
C ALA A 55 3.69 27.81 -24.25
N PRO A 56 2.57 28.55 -24.44
CA PRO A 56 1.64 28.86 -23.36
C PRO A 56 1.00 27.64 -22.67
N ASP A 57 0.91 26.50 -23.36
CA ASP A 57 0.44 25.21 -22.83
C ASP A 57 1.49 24.46 -22.01
N GLY A 58 2.69 25.05 -21.84
CA GLY A 58 3.83 24.46 -21.16
C GLY A 58 4.67 23.51 -22.00
N ARG A 59 4.36 23.34 -23.30
CA ARG A 59 5.15 22.49 -24.20
C ARG A 59 6.49 23.12 -24.53
N MET A 60 7.59 22.38 -24.34
CA MET A 60 8.93 22.81 -24.73
C MET A 60 9.04 22.90 -26.26
N THR A 61 9.44 24.07 -26.77
CA THR A 61 9.63 24.32 -28.21
C THR A 61 11.10 24.25 -28.63
N SER A 62 12.03 24.59 -27.71
CA SER A 62 13.47 24.45 -27.93
C SER A 62 14.19 23.92 -26.70
N TRP A 63 15.29 23.20 -26.89
CA TRP A 63 16.18 22.70 -25.86
C TRP A 63 17.63 22.96 -26.25
N ARG A 64 18.31 23.86 -25.55
CA ARG A 64 19.74 24.12 -25.70
C ARG A 64 20.46 23.59 -24.46
N TYR A 65 21.44 22.73 -24.67
CA TYR A 65 22.20 22.08 -23.61
C TYR A 65 23.69 22.20 -23.87
N ARG A 66 24.45 22.71 -22.90
CA ARG A 66 25.91 22.80 -22.96
C ARG A 66 26.52 22.13 -21.73
N ALA A 67 27.49 21.24 -21.92
CA ALA A 67 28.26 20.67 -20.82
C ALA A 67 29.76 20.85 -21.04
N GLN A 68 30.50 21.20 -19.99
CA GLN A 68 31.95 21.44 -20.03
C GLN A 68 32.63 20.93 -18.76
N ALA A 69 33.71 20.15 -18.89
CA ALA A 69 34.57 19.75 -17.77
C ALA A 69 35.61 20.85 -17.46
N ALA A 70 35.83 21.19 -16.19
CA ALA A 70 36.84 22.18 -15.83
C ALA A 70 38.26 21.65 -16.08
N GLY A 71 38.96 22.18 -17.09
CA GLY A 71 40.37 21.85 -17.36
C GLY A 71 40.87 22.04 -18.80
N THR A 72 39.98 22.14 -19.80
CA THR A 72 40.39 22.36 -21.20
C THR A 72 40.34 23.85 -21.57
N VAL A 73 41.48 24.52 -21.39
CA VAL A 73 41.78 25.77 -22.10
C VAL A 73 42.10 25.37 -23.55
N THR A 74 41.24 25.74 -24.49
CA THR A 74 41.58 25.69 -25.92
C THR A 74 42.50 26.85 -26.23
N ASP A 75 43.78 26.56 -26.50
CA ASP A 75 44.68 27.49 -27.20
C ASP A 75 44.79 27.03 -28.67
N ASP A 76 44.06 27.77 -29.50
CA ASP A 76 44.20 28.07 -30.93
C ASP A 76 44.85 27.11 -31.98
N LEU A 77 44.09 27.01 -33.09
CA LEU A 77 44.45 26.93 -34.52
C LEU A 77 44.35 25.60 -35.30
N HIS A 78 43.61 25.73 -36.41
CA HIS A 78 43.50 24.92 -37.64
C HIS A 78 42.40 23.85 -37.75
N GLY A 79 41.26 24.33 -38.26
CA GLY A 79 40.54 23.82 -39.44
C GLY A 79 40.38 22.30 -39.63
N SER A 80 39.15 21.81 -39.40
CA SER A 80 38.53 20.74 -40.19
C SER A 80 37.06 20.60 -39.76
N THR A 81 36.15 20.96 -40.66
CA THR A 81 34.76 20.49 -40.62
C THR A 81 34.75 18.99 -40.86
N THR A 82 34.42 18.21 -39.84
CA THR A 82 34.06 16.80 -39.98
C THR A 82 32.81 16.51 -39.16
N GLU A 83 31.69 16.41 -39.86
CA GLU A 83 30.55 15.59 -39.46
C GLU A 83 31.04 14.14 -39.25
N GLY A 84 30.66 13.50 -38.14
CA GLY A 84 30.70 12.04 -38.03
C GLY A 84 31.13 11.44 -36.69
N ALA A 85 30.21 10.62 -36.16
CA ALA A 85 30.42 9.43 -35.31
C ALA A 85 30.52 9.57 -33.76
N VAL A 86 29.32 9.50 -33.18
CA VAL A 86 28.88 8.96 -31.89
C VAL A 86 29.67 7.74 -31.36
N SER A 87 29.95 7.67 -30.04
CA SER A 87 29.72 6.46 -29.20
C SER A 87 30.14 6.68 -27.73
N GLY A 88 29.16 6.88 -26.84
CA GLY A 88 29.30 7.00 -25.38
C GLY A 88 28.01 7.59 -24.78
N SER A 89 26.96 6.78 -24.64
CA SER A 89 25.54 7.17 -24.53
C SER A 89 25.11 7.66 -23.14
N ALA A 90 24.72 8.94 -23.05
CA ALA A 90 23.48 9.40 -22.41
C ALA A 90 22.98 10.60 -23.23
N SER A 91 21.87 10.47 -23.97
CA SER A 91 21.31 11.63 -24.66
C SER A 91 20.82 12.62 -23.59
N PRO A 92 21.33 13.86 -23.54
CA PRO A 92 20.89 14.85 -22.54
C PRO A 92 19.45 15.32 -22.78
N PHE A 93 18.77 14.78 -23.80
CA PHE A 93 17.40 15.11 -24.13
C PHE A 93 16.61 13.89 -24.61
N VAL A 94 15.43 13.68 -24.01
CA VAL A 94 14.55 12.53 -24.26
C VAL A 94 13.28 12.94 -25.03
N TYR A 95 12.94 14.23 -25.08
CA TYR A 95 11.65 14.71 -25.58
C TYR A 95 11.68 15.10 -27.06
N ARG A 96 11.21 14.23 -27.96
CA ARG A 96 11.42 14.38 -29.42
C ARG A 96 10.73 15.59 -30.08
N HIS A 97 9.89 16.34 -29.38
CA HIS A 97 9.06 17.41 -29.95
C HIS A 97 9.69 18.80 -29.96
N ALA A 98 10.84 19.01 -29.32
CA ALA A 98 11.52 20.31 -29.27
C ALA A 98 12.69 20.39 -30.26
N GLN A 99 13.00 21.60 -30.75
CA GLN A 99 14.23 21.87 -31.49
C GLN A 99 15.44 21.77 -30.55
N THR A 100 16.38 20.88 -30.83
CA THR A 100 17.51 20.58 -29.93
C THR A 100 18.85 21.11 -30.42
N SER A 101 19.62 21.72 -29.53
CA SER A 101 21.04 22.07 -29.71
C SER A 101 21.83 21.54 -28.53
N ILE A 102 22.80 20.64 -28.78
CA ILE A 102 23.60 20.00 -27.74
C ILE A 102 25.08 20.27 -28.02
N GLU A 103 25.78 20.86 -27.05
CA GLU A 103 27.21 21.15 -27.11
C GLU A 103 27.92 20.45 -25.95
N LEU A 104 28.78 19.48 -26.23
CA LEU A 104 29.52 18.72 -25.21
C LEU A 104 31.03 18.98 -25.36
N ALA A 105 31.57 19.80 -24.46
CA ALA A 105 33.00 20.09 -24.34
C ALA A 105 33.64 19.18 -23.27
N ASP A 106 33.70 17.88 -23.59
CA ASP A 106 34.21 16.83 -22.69
C ASP A 106 35.05 15.81 -23.47
N ALA A 107 36.26 16.23 -23.88
CA ALA A 107 37.12 15.46 -24.77
C ALA A 107 37.51 14.08 -24.19
N ASP A 108 37.70 14.00 -22.87
CA ASP A 108 38.13 12.79 -22.16
C ASP A 108 36.97 11.98 -21.56
N ARG A 109 35.70 12.39 -21.79
CA ARG A 109 34.50 11.78 -21.19
C ARG A 109 34.56 11.76 -19.66
N ALA A 110 35.05 12.85 -19.09
CA ALA A 110 35.19 13.01 -17.66
C ALA A 110 33.82 13.26 -16.97
N ILE A 111 32.80 13.71 -17.71
CA ILE A 111 31.46 13.95 -17.18
C ILE A 111 30.67 12.62 -17.19
N PRO A 112 30.24 12.09 -16.03
CA PRO A 112 29.51 10.84 -16.00
C PRO A 112 28.07 11.00 -16.50
N GLY A 113 27.50 9.96 -17.12
CA GLY A 113 26.15 9.98 -17.71
C GLY A 113 25.06 10.47 -16.74
N HIS A 114 25.11 10.05 -15.47
CA HIS A 114 24.16 10.46 -14.45
C HIS A 114 24.22 11.96 -14.08
N ALA A 115 25.32 12.66 -14.38
CA ALA A 115 25.40 14.12 -14.24
C ALA A 115 24.50 14.83 -15.26
N HIS A 116 24.42 14.30 -16.48
CA HIS A 116 23.50 14.81 -17.51
C HIS A 116 22.04 14.59 -17.11
N VAL A 117 21.73 13.42 -16.54
CA VAL A 117 20.40 13.10 -16.00
C VAL A 117 20.05 14.04 -14.86
N PHE A 118 20.99 14.29 -13.95
CA PHE A 118 20.81 15.22 -12.84
C PHE A 118 20.39 16.61 -13.33
N ALA A 119 21.15 17.20 -14.26
CA ALA A 119 20.86 18.53 -14.80
C ALA A 119 19.51 18.56 -15.55
N ARG A 120 19.26 17.58 -16.43
CA ARG A 120 18.04 17.50 -17.22
C ARG A 120 16.79 17.37 -16.34
N GLU A 121 16.78 16.39 -15.43
CA GLU A 121 15.59 16.08 -14.62
C GLU A 121 15.33 17.10 -13.52
N SER A 122 16.38 17.73 -12.98
CA SER A 122 16.22 18.87 -12.06
C SER A 122 15.64 20.09 -12.78
N PHE A 123 16.07 20.34 -14.02
CA PHE A 123 15.57 21.46 -14.82
C PHE A 123 14.10 21.28 -15.23
N VAL A 124 13.69 20.08 -15.64
CA VAL A 124 12.29 19.79 -15.98
C VAL A 124 11.38 19.97 -14.76
N ASP A 125 11.86 19.63 -13.57
CA ASP A 125 11.15 19.88 -12.32
C ASP A 125 11.06 21.37 -11.96
N GLU A 126 12.15 22.14 -12.15
CA GLU A 126 12.13 23.62 -12.04
C GLU A 126 11.12 24.24 -12.99
N LEU A 127 11.06 23.74 -14.23
CA LEU A 127 10.09 24.17 -15.22
C LEU A 127 8.66 23.86 -14.78
N ALA A 128 8.41 22.66 -14.24
CA ALA A 128 7.10 22.29 -13.71
C ALA A 128 6.63 23.23 -12.59
N GLY A 129 7.53 23.56 -11.65
CA GLY A 129 7.27 24.53 -10.60
C GLY A 129 6.96 25.94 -11.14
N ALA A 130 7.77 26.43 -12.08
CA ALA A 130 7.56 27.74 -12.73
C ALA A 130 6.24 27.82 -13.52
N LEU A 131 5.80 26.70 -14.10
CA LEU A 131 4.54 26.58 -14.83
C LEU A 131 3.35 26.24 -13.93
N ARG A 132 3.57 25.93 -12.64
CA ARG A 132 2.57 25.44 -11.67
C ARG A 132 1.84 24.19 -12.17
N ARG A 133 2.60 23.22 -12.69
CA ARG A 133 2.08 21.95 -13.20
C ARG A 133 2.69 20.78 -12.45
N ASP A 134 1.97 19.66 -12.44
CA ASP A 134 2.49 18.42 -11.90
C ASP A 134 3.71 17.95 -12.70
N PRO A 135 4.85 17.65 -12.05
CA PRO A 135 6.10 17.33 -12.72
C PRO A 135 6.07 15.98 -13.44
N VAL A 136 5.23 15.03 -13.03
CA VAL A 136 5.04 13.74 -13.72
C VAL A 136 4.18 13.93 -14.96
N ALA A 137 3.05 14.64 -14.84
CA ALA A 137 2.16 14.98 -15.95
C ALA A 137 2.88 15.81 -17.02
N LEU A 138 3.76 16.74 -16.62
CA LEU A 138 4.57 17.50 -17.56
C LEU A 138 5.48 16.59 -18.38
N ARG A 139 6.16 15.63 -17.75
CA ARG A 139 7.03 14.66 -18.46
C ARG A 139 6.23 13.78 -19.42
N LEU A 140 5.10 13.24 -18.96
CA LEU A 140 4.21 12.41 -19.78
C LEU A 140 3.64 13.17 -20.98
N GLN A 141 3.40 14.48 -20.89
CA GLN A 141 2.94 15.28 -22.03
C GLN A 141 3.99 15.35 -23.15
N HIS A 142 5.28 15.23 -22.82
CA HIS A 142 6.37 15.38 -23.78
C HIS A 142 6.86 14.04 -24.37
N LEU A 143 6.28 12.92 -23.94
CA LEU A 143 6.56 11.58 -24.46
C LEU A 143 5.45 11.16 -25.43
N ASP A 144 5.84 10.71 -26.62
CA ASP A 144 4.91 10.26 -27.66
C ASP A 144 4.20 8.96 -27.23
N ALA A 145 2.88 8.90 -27.35
CA ALA A 145 2.10 7.75 -26.87
C ALA A 145 2.40 6.44 -27.62
N ALA A 146 2.81 6.51 -28.89
CA ALA A 146 3.12 5.34 -29.70
C ALA A 146 4.61 4.99 -29.64
N ARG A 147 5.49 5.99 -29.76
CA ARG A 147 6.95 5.78 -29.86
C ARG A 147 7.67 5.71 -28.52
N ASP A 148 7.09 6.29 -27.48
CA ASP A 148 7.69 6.36 -26.15
C ASP A 148 6.77 5.62 -25.13
N ALA A 149 6.13 4.54 -25.56
CA ALA A 149 5.22 3.77 -24.71
C ALA A 149 5.91 3.12 -23.49
N GLY A 150 7.10 2.54 -23.69
CA GLY A 150 7.94 2.00 -22.61
C GLY A 150 8.22 2.99 -21.47
N PRO A 151 8.83 4.17 -21.72
CA PRO A 151 9.08 5.15 -20.66
C PRO A 151 7.79 5.68 -20.04
N ARG A 152 6.73 5.88 -20.83
CA ARG A 152 5.43 6.32 -20.30
C ARG A 152 4.88 5.33 -19.29
N GLU A 153 4.99 4.04 -19.59
CA GLU A 153 4.52 2.98 -18.71
C GLU A 153 5.37 2.88 -17.44
N ILE A 154 6.70 2.95 -17.53
CA ILE A 154 7.59 2.93 -16.34
C ILE A 154 7.37 4.13 -15.44
N ILE A 155 7.25 5.35 -16.00
CA ILE A 155 6.89 6.55 -15.25
C ILE A 155 5.57 6.30 -14.50
N ARG A 156 4.56 5.77 -15.21
CA ARG A 156 3.24 5.55 -14.66
C ARG A 156 3.23 4.49 -13.55
N MET A 157 3.84 3.33 -13.76
CA MET A 157 3.94 2.26 -12.76
C MET A 157 4.67 2.72 -11.50
N VAL A 158 5.79 3.45 -11.63
CA VAL A 158 6.54 3.98 -10.48
C VAL A 158 5.75 5.07 -9.75
N SER A 159 5.14 6.01 -10.48
CA SER A 159 4.31 7.06 -9.89
C SER A 159 3.09 6.50 -9.17
N GLU A 160 2.39 5.52 -9.76
CA GLU A 160 1.27 4.82 -9.12
C GLU A 160 1.73 4.05 -7.88
N ARG A 161 2.85 3.31 -7.96
CA ARG A 161 3.42 2.57 -6.82
C ARG A 161 3.87 3.49 -5.68
N ALA A 162 4.25 4.72 -5.98
CA ALA A 162 4.56 5.74 -4.99
C ALA A 162 3.33 6.49 -4.46
N ALA A 163 2.13 6.21 -4.98
CA ALA A 163 0.92 7.03 -4.78
C ALA A 163 1.21 8.52 -5.04
N TRP A 164 1.81 8.82 -6.19
CA TRP A 164 2.12 10.20 -6.59
C TRP A 164 0.85 11.06 -6.60
N GLY A 165 0.94 12.29 -6.07
CA GLY A 165 -0.21 13.19 -5.91
C GLY A 165 -1.04 12.95 -4.63
N ALA A 166 -0.86 11.83 -3.93
CA ALA A 166 -1.41 11.68 -2.58
C ALA A 166 -0.56 12.49 -1.56
N PRO A 167 -1.17 13.02 -0.48
CA PRO A 167 -0.43 13.76 0.54
C PRO A 167 0.69 12.90 1.15
N VAL A 168 1.90 13.45 1.25
CA VAL A 168 3.00 12.78 1.97
C VAL A 168 2.65 12.78 3.46
N ALA A 169 2.67 11.61 4.09
CA ALA A 169 2.39 11.47 5.51
C ALA A 169 3.46 12.19 6.34
N ALA A 170 3.15 13.37 6.85
CA ALA A 170 4.04 14.13 7.72
C ALA A 170 4.28 13.39 9.04
N ASP A 171 5.53 13.36 9.51
CA ASP A 171 5.82 12.91 10.88
C ASP A 171 5.22 13.89 11.89
N ALA A 172 4.13 13.48 12.54
CA ALA A 172 3.42 14.28 13.53
C ALA A 172 4.29 14.67 14.75
N ASN A 173 5.42 13.99 14.98
CA ASN A 173 6.33 14.30 16.08
C ASN A 173 7.39 15.36 15.73
N ALA A 174 7.54 15.73 14.46
CA ALA A 174 8.63 16.59 14.02
C ALA A 174 8.15 18.00 13.64
N ARG A 175 7.90 18.85 14.65
CA ARG A 175 7.43 20.25 14.44
C ARG A 175 8.39 21.13 13.62
N SER A 176 9.66 20.73 13.47
CA SER A 176 10.70 21.42 12.68
C SER A 176 10.95 20.82 11.30
N ARG A 177 10.41 19.62 11.01
CA ARG A 177 10.68 18.92 9.75
C ARG A 177 9.64 19.25 8.70
N VAL A 178 10.12 19.37 7.48
CA VAL A 178 9.28 19.50 6.28
C VAL A 178 9.51 18.32 5.38
N SER A 179 8.43 17.74 4.91
CA SER A 179 8.47 16.59 4.00
C SER A 179 8.45 17.09 2.56
N GLY A 180 9.12 16.36 1.67
CA GLY A 180 9.03 16.59 0.24
C GLY A 180 9.18 15.31 -0.54
N ARG A 181 8.70 15.37 -1.78
CA ARG A 181 8.67 14.24 -2.70
C ARG A 181 9.20 14.67 -4.06
N GLY A 182 10.09 13.87 -4.62
CA GLY A 182 10.76 14.18 -5.89
C GLY A 182 10.69 13.04 -6.87
N PHE A 183 10.50 13.37 -8.14
CA PHE A 183 10.48 12.42 -9.26
C PHE A 183 11.62 12.70 -10.23
N ALA A 184 12.22 11.64 -10.78
CA ALA A 184 13.12 11.73 -11.92
C ALA A 184 13.09 10.40 -12.72
N PHE A 185 13.39 10.46 -14.01
CA PHE A 185 13.55 9.27 -14.84
C PHE A 185 14.66 9.44 -15.89
N ASP A 186 15.14 8.31 -16.41
CA ASP A 186 16.11 8.25 -17.49
C ASP A 186 15.93 6.99 -18.36
N GLY A 187 16.49 7.01 -19.57
CA GLY A 187 16.52 5.88 -20.50
C GLY A 187 17.91 5.64 -21.06
N ALA A 188 18.42 4.42 -20.90
CA ALA A 188 19.70 4.01 -21.46
C ALA A 188 19.55 3.74 -22.96
N GLY A 189 20.11 4.61 -23.81
CA GLY A 189 20.32 4.27 -25.23
C GLY A 189 21.32 3.12 -25.37
N ALA A 190 20.95 2.09 -26.14
CA ALA A 190 21.64 0.79 -26.33
C ALA A 190 23.17 0.79 -26.15
N LEU A 191 23.66 -0.10 -25.29
CA LEU A 191 25.07 -0.49 -25.18
C LEU A 191 25.30 -1.77 -25.99
N ALA A 192 25.97 -1.67 -27.15
CA ALA A 192 26.64 -2.83 -27.73
C ALA A 192 27.95 -3.09 -26.94
N ALA A 193 27.99 -4.16 -26.16
CA ALA A 193 29.26 -4.82 -25.78
C ALA A 193 29.75 -5.58 -27.04
N THR A 194 31.02 -5.57 -27.42
CA THR A 194 32.08 -6.38 -26.77
C THR A 194 33.48 -5.76 -26.96
N SER A 195 34.29 -5.82 -25.90
CA SER A 195 35.75 -5.78 -26.02
C SER A 195 36.26 -7.17 -26.43
N GLY A 196 36.83 -7.29 -27.61
CA GLY A 196 37.49 -8.50 -28.12
C GLY A 196 37.62 -8.44 -29.65
N ASP A 197 38.81 -8.76 -30.18
CA ASP A 197 39.24 -8.63 -31.58
C ASP A 197 38.40 -9.41 -32.62
N GLU A 198 37.18 -8.96 -32.94
CA GLU A 198 36.47 -9.35 -34.17
C GLU A 198 35.77 -8.14 -34.81
N PRO A 199 35.76 -8.01 -36.16
CA PRO A 199 35.28 -6.81 -36.85
C PRO A 199 33.74 -6.72 -36.83
N PRO A 200 33.18 -5.50 -36.99
CA PRO A 200 31.77 -5.26 -36.71
C PRO A 200 30.87 -5.83 -37.81
N ALA A 201 29.97 -6.73 -37.44
CA ALA A 201 28.78 -6.99 -38.24
C ALA A 201 27.82 -5.81 -38.05
N ALA A 202 27.82 -4.89 -39.03
CA ALA A 202 26.83 -3.83 -39.13
C ALA A 202 25.47 -4.43 -39.54
N GLU A 203 24.76 -5.07 -38.62
CA GLU A 203 23.35 -5.45 -38.79
C GLU A 203 22.73 -5.84 -37.43
N ALA A 204 21.61 -5.20 -37.08
CA ALA A 204 20.71 -5.47 -35.95
C ALA A 204 21.03 -4.88 -34.55
N ALA A 205 21.00 -3.54 -34.43
CA ALA A 205 20.39 -2.95 -33.24
C ALA A 205 18.85 -3.08 -33.41
N ARG A 206 18.26 -4.13 -32.84
CA ARG A 206 16.80 -4.24 -32.74
C ARG A 206 16.31 -3.25 -31.68
N ASP A 207 15.18 -2.61 -31.92
CA ASP A 207 14.49 -1.60 -31.10
C ASP A 207 14.12 -2.04 -29.64
N GLY A 208 14.66 -3.15 -29.13
CA GLY A 208 14.30 -3.78 -27.85
C GLY A 208 15.29 -3.64 -26.70
N ASP A 209 16.39 -2.90 -26.84
CA ASP A 209 17.50 -2.88 -25.84
C ASP A 209 17.54 -1.62 -24.95
N THR A 210 16.58 -0.70 -25.10
CA THR A 210 16.50 0.52 -24.29
C THR A 210 15.83 0.22 -22.95
N ARG A 211 16.60 0.31 -21.85
CA ARG A 211 16.07 0.17 -20.48
C ARG A 211 15.82 1.53 -19.85
N TRP A 212 14.64 1.72 -19.31
CA TRP A 212 14.20 2.92 -18.60
C TRP A 212 14.28 2.71 -17.11
N SER A 213 14.59 3.77 -16.37
CA SER A 213 14.50 3.79 -14.90
C SER A 213 13.78 5.04 -14.44
N ALA A 214 12.85 4.88 -13.49
CA ALA A 214 12.17 5.98 -12.84
C ALA A 214 12.27 5.84 -11.31
N TRP A 215 12.37 6.98 -10.64
CA TRP A 215 12.60 7.08 -9.20
C TRP A 215 11.64 8.10 -8.58
N VAL A 216 11.03 7.73 -7.46
CA VAL A 216 10.37 8.64 -6.53
C VAL A 216 11.08 8.54 -5.19
N VAL A 217 11.41 9.70 -4.59
CA VAL A 217 12.05 9.78 -3.28
C VAL A 217 11.18 10.62 -2.36
N ASP A 218 10.86 10.06 -1.19
CA ASP A 218 10.21 10.75 -0.08
C ASP A 218 11.24 11.02 1.01
N LEU A 219 11.37 12.27 1.44
CA LEU A 219 12.31 12.67 2.49
C LEU A 219 11.70 13.70 3.45
N ASP A 220 12.29 13.78 4.64
CA ASP A 220 12.04 14.83 5.62
C ASP A 220 13.33 15.65 5.82
N VAL A 221 13.22 16.98 5.84
CA VAL A 221 14.32 17.91 6.13
C VAL A 221 14.06 18.63 7.43
N ASP A 222 14.98 18.55 8.39
CA ASP A 222 14.95 19.43 9.56
C ASP A 222 15.51 20.81 9.18
N ARG A 223 14.67 21.84 9.22
CA ARG A 223 15.07 23.20 8.81
C ARG A 223 16.12 23.84 9.73
N ALA A 224 16.24 23.38 10.97
CA ALA A 224 17.19 23.94 11.93
C ALA A 224 18.58 23.31 11.78
N THR A 225 18.65 21.99 11.60
CA THR A 225 19.94 21.28 11.51
C THR A 225 20.43 21.10 10.07
N GLY A 226 19.52 21.09 9.09
CA GLY A 226 19.78 20.69 7.72
C GLY A 226 19.76 19.17 7.51
N ASP A 227 19.48 18.38 8.55
CA ASP A 227 19.48 16.93 8.45
C ASP A 227 18.37 16.43 7.55
N VAL A 228 18.71 15.49 6.68
CA VAL A 228 17.78 14.84 5.75
C VAL A 228 17.58 13.40 6.17
N ALA A 229 16.32 13.03 6.39
CA ALA A 229 15.91 11.64 6.53
C ALA A 229 15.20 11.21 5.24
N VAL A 230 15.89 10.46 4.38
CA VAL A 230 15.24 9.76 3.27
C VAL A 230 14.39 8.65 3.88
N ARG A 231 13.08 8.70 3.69
CA ARG A 231 12.14 7.76 4.30
C ARG A 231 11.86 6.57 3.40
N ARG A 232 11.60 6.86 2.13
CA ARG A 232 11.14 5.89 1.15
C ARG A 232 11.67 6.22 -0.23
N VAL A 233 12.04 5.18 -0.96
CA VAL A 233 12.47 5.24 -2.35
C VAL A 233 11.66 4.22 -3.13
N VAL A 234 10.97 4.67 -4.18
CA VAL A 234 10.28 3.80 -5.13
C VAL A 234 11.04 3.90 -6.44
N ALA A 235 11.69 2.82 -6.84
CA ALA A 235 12.53 2.82 -8.01
C ALA A 235 12.27 1.57 -8.85
N GLY A 236 11.94 1.80 -10.12
CA GLY A 236 11.61 0.74 -11.07
C GLY A 236 12.44 0.87 -12.33
N GLN A 237 12.68 -0.27 -12.97
CA GLN A 237 13.34 -0.39 -14.25
C GLN A 237 12.57 -1.28 -15.20
N GLY A 238 12.59 -0.95 -16.49
CA GLY A 238 11.93 -1.80 -17.46
C GLY A 238 12.27 -1.48 -18.90
N ALA A 239 11.81 -2.36 -19.78
CA ALA A 239 11.84 -2.22 -21.22
C ALA A 239 10.48 -2.68 -21.76
N GLY A 240 10.08 -2.19 -22.93
CA GLY A 240 8.93 -2.76 -23.63
C GLY A 240 8.14 -1.81 -24.53
N GLU A 241 7.30 -2.45 -25.32
CA GLU A 241 6.28 -1.89 -26.22
C GLU A 241 4.98 -1.62 -25.45
N PRO A 242 4.04 -0.81 -25.98
CA PRO A 242 2.77 -0.57 -25.30
C PRO A 242 2.01 -1.88 -25.03
N GLY A 243 1.73 -2.17 -23.76
CA GLY A 243 0.98 -3.35 -23.32
C GLY A 243 1.84 -4.53 -22.82
N ASP A 244 3.13 -4.57 -23.16
CA ASP A 244 4.08 -5.65 -22.78
C ASP A 244 5.26 -5.14 -21.92
N ALA A 245 5.22 -3.89 -21.48
CA ALA A 245 6.24 -3.34 -20.61
C ALA A 245 6.20 -4.00 -19.23
N SER A 246 7.35 -4.50 -18.79
CA SER A 246 7.55 -5.05 -17.45
C SER A 246 8.41 -4.11 -16.62
N MET A 247 8.17 -4.08 -15.32
CA MET A 247 8.96 -3.33 -14.36
C MET A 247 9.55 -4.28 -13.34
N ALA A 248 10.85 -4.22 -13.15
CA ALA A 248 11.58 -4.81 -12.04
C ALA A 248 11.99 -3.72 -11.05
N GLY A 249 12.05 -4.05 -9.77
CA GLY A 249 12.64 -3.18 -8.76
C GLY A 249 14.15 -3.09 -8.86
N LEU A 250 14.76 -2.39 -7.90
CA LEU A 250 16.21 -2.33 -7.76
C LEU A 250 16.67 -3.07 -6.51
N PRO A 251 17.84 -3.73 -6.53
CA PRO A 251 18.37 -4.34 -5.32
C PRO A 251 18.66 -3.28 -4.25
N ALA A 252 18.38 -3.60 -2.99
CA ALA A 252 18.59 -2.68 -1.86
C ALA A 252 20.01 -2.07 -1.83
N TRP A 253 21.05 -2.87 -2.10
CA TRP A 253 22.43 -2.39 -2.11
C TRP A 253 22.72 -1.34 -3.20
N GLN A 254 21.99 -1.36 -4.33
CA GLN A 254 22.11 -0.33 -5.38
C GLN A 254 21.47 0.97 -4.92
N ILE A 255 20.32 0.89 -4.24
CA ILE A 255 19.65 2.04 -3.61
C ILE A 255 20.59 2.67 -2.56
N GLU A 256 21.18 1.86 -1.69
CA GLU A 256 22.13 2.31 -0.66
C GLU A 256 23.33 3.03 -1.26
N ALA A 257 23.96 2.43 -2.28
CA ALA A 257 25.14 2.99 -2.95
C ALA A 257 24.83 4.33 -3.65
N ALA A 258 23.70 4.41 -4.35
CA ALA A 258 23.30 5.62 -5.07
C ALA A 258 23.00 6.78 -4.11
N ILE A 259 22.22 6.52 -3.06
CA ILE A 259 21.79 7.56 -2.12
C ILE A 259 22.95 8.00 -1.23
N SER A 260 23.78 7.05 -0.77
CA SER A 260 24.94 7.38 0.07
C SER A 260 25.93 8.28 -0.65
N ARG A 261 26.11 8.09 -1.97
CA ARG A 261 26.98 8.92 -2.81
C ARG A 261 26.47 10.35 -2.94
N VAL A 262 25.15 10.52 -3.08
CA VAL A 262 24.53 11.85 -3.28
C VAL A 262 24.37 12.60 -1.95
N MET A 263 24.04 11.91 -0.87
CA MET A 263 23.78 12.50 0.45
C MET A 263 25.04 12.67 1.29
N GLY A 264 26.11 11.94 0.99
CA GLY A 264 27.33 11.94 1.82
C GLY A 264 27.17 11.23 3.17
N ALA A 265 26.07 10.48 3.37
CA ALA A 265 25.77 9.74 4.60
C ALA A 265 25.46 8.27 4.27
N ARG A 266 25.86 7.34 5.13
CA ARG A 266 25.54 5.91 4.97
C ARG A 266 24.12 5.64 5.45
N LEU A 267 23.33 4.99 4.60
CA LEU A 267 21.96 4.56 4.90
C LEU A 267 21.82 3.07 4.62
N SER A 268 20.96 2.39 5.37
CA SER A 268 20.54 1.03 5.06
C SER A 268 19.17 1.06 4.40
N ALA A 269 19.04 0.40 3.25
CA ALA A 269 17.79 0.24 2.53
C ALA A 269 17.23 -1.17 2.76
N ARG A 270 15.92 -1.26 2.98
CA ARG A 270 15.22 -2.52 3.15
C ARG A 270 13.94 -2.50 2.30
N PRO A 271 13.47 -3.63 1.77
CA PRO A 271 12.16 -3.69 1.14
C PRO A 271 11.10 -3.10 2.07
N ALA A 272 10.24 -2.23 1.53
CA ALA A 272 9.20 -1.61 2.35
C ALA A 272 8.20 -2.65 2.85
N HIS A 273 7.52 -2.34 3.96
CA HIS A 273 6.53 -3.27 4.56
C HIS A 273 5.33 -3.58 3.64
N ASP A 274 5.12 -2.77 2.61
CA ASP A 274 4.10 -2.99 1.59
C ASP A 274 4.64 -3.72 0.35
N GLU A 275 5.83 -4.32 0.38
CA GLU A 275 6.32 -5.23 -0.67
C GLU A 275 5.94 -6.69 -0.38
N THR A 276 5.45 -7.40 -1.39
CA THR A 276 5.02 -8.81 -1.28
C THR A 276 6.19 -9.74 -1.00
N ASP A 277 7.35 -9.50 -1.62
CA ASP A 277 8.51 -10.39 -1.51
C ASP A 277 9.60 -9.84 -0.58
N ALA A 278 9.21 -9.48 0.64
CA ALA A 278 10.13 -8.99 1.67
C ALA A 278 11.19 -10.03 2.12
N GLY A 279 11.14 -11.26 1.59
CA GLY A 279 12.00 -12.39 1.94
C GLY A 279 12.90 -12.91 0.80
N ALA A 280 12.52 -12.79 -0.47
CA ALA A 280 13.34 -13.21 -1.61
C ALA A 280 13.73 -11.99 -2.49
N GLN A 281 14.91 -11.44 -2.22
CA GLN A 281 15.57 -10.49 -3.12
C GLN A 281 15.84 -11.15 -4.49
N PRO A 282 15.65 -10.42 -5.62
CA PRO A 282 16.21 -9.07 -5.79
C PRO A 282 15.29 -7.92 -6.27
N ASP A 283 13.97 -8.08 -6.44
CA ASP A 283 13.18 -7.17 -7.29
C ASP A 283 12.19 -6.22 -6.57
N ALA A 284 12.39 -5.91 -5.28
CA ALA A 284 11.52 -4.97 -4.55
C ALA A 284 11.50 -3.59 -5.21
N ILE A 285 10.31 -3.01 -5.43
CA ILE A 285 10.19 -1.71 -6.12
C ILE A 285 10.30 -0.57 -5.11
N ALA A 286 9.74 -0.74 -3.92
CA ALA A 286 9.82 0.23 -2.84
C ALA A 286 10.74 -0.22 -1.70
N HIS A 287 11.54 0.73 -1.24
CA HIS A 287 12.48 0.58 -0.14
C HIS A 287 12.25 1.64 0.92
N GLU A 288 12.44 1.25 2.18
CA GLU A 288 12.54 2.15 3.32
C GLU A 288 13.99 2.31 3.72
N LEU A 289 14.36 3.52 4.14
CA LEU A 289 15.72 3.85 4.50
C LEU A 289 15.80 4.20 5.98
N VAL A 290 16.83 3.66 6.64
CA VAL A 290 17.12 3.89 8.04
C VAL A 290 18.56 4.37 8.17
N ALA A 291 18.78 5.37 9.02
CA ALA A 291 20.11 5.83 9.39
C ALA A 291 20.90 4.69 10.04
N PHE A 292 22.17 4.56 9.65
CA PHE A 292 23.02 3.44 10.07
C PHE A 292 23.33 3.48 11.58
N ASP A 293 23.34 2.30 12.22
CA ASP A 293 23.96 2.08 13.54
C ASP A 293 25.01 0.96 13.34
N ASP A 294 26.25 1.18 13.77
CA ASP A 294 27.49 0.52 13.28
C ASP A 294 27.55 -1.02 13.45
N ALA A 295 26.54 -1.65 14.05
CA ALA A 295 26.59 -3.03 14.51
C ALA A 295 26.09 -4.11 13.53
N ALA A 296 25.46 -3.76 12.40
CA ALA A 296 24.81 -4.74 11.51
C ALA A 296 25.25 -4.63 10.03
N HIS A 297 26.42 -5.23 9.76
CA HIS A 297 26.61 -6.23 8.69
C HIS A 297 27.59 -5.96 7.52
N ARG A 298 28.12 -7.13 7.11
CA ARG A 298 28.95 -7.57 5.99
C ARG A 298 29.32 -6.54 4.92
N ALA A 299 30.63 -6.35 4.82
CA ALA A 299 31.34 -5.91 3.63
C ALA A 299 30.83 -6.65 2.39
N HIS A 300 30.05 -5.96 1.56
CA HIS A 300 30.29 -6.10 0.14
C HIS A 300 31.74 -5.60 -0.06
N GLY A 301 32.63 -6.48 -0.52
CA GLY A 301 34.00 -6.08 -0.88
C GLY A 301 33.96 -4.93 -1.88
N GLU A 302 35.11 -4.27 -2.10
CA GLU A 302 35.22 -3.19 -3.09
C GLU A 302 34.46 -3.55 -4.38
N LEU A 303 33.44 -2.75 -4.70
CA LEU A 303 32.59 -2.98 -5.87
C LEU A 303 33.47 -3.06 -7.11
N SER A 304 33.28 -4.10 -7.93
CA SER A 304 34.00 -4.18 -9.20
C SER A 304 33.68 -2.96 -10.07
N ALA A 305 34.61 -2.53 -10.92
CA ALA A 305 34.35 -1.43 -11.87
C ALA A 305 33.16 -1.71 -12.80
N HIS A 306 32.82 -2.98 -13.02
CA HIS A 306 31.64 -3.40 -13.76
C HIS A 306 30.35 -3.18 -12.98
N ASP A 307 30.32 -3.52 -11.68
CA ASP A 307 29.16 -3.30 -10.82
C ASP A 307 28.92 -1.81 -10.56
N ALA A 308 29.98 -1.02 -10.38
CA ALA A 308 29.89 0.43 -10.26
C ALA A 308 29.21 1.09 -11.47
N ARG A 309 29.55 0.66 -12.70
CA ARG A 309 28.91 1.16 -13.93
C ARG A 309 27.45 0.73 -14.05
N ARG A 310 27.11 -0.50 -13.65
CA ARG A 310 25.71 -0.95 -13.65
C ARG A 310 24.85 -0.16 -12.67
N ILE A 311 25.35 0.14 -11.46
CA ILE A 311 24.67 1.00 -10.48
C ILE A 311 24.46 2.40 -11.06
N GLU A 312 25.51 2.99 -11.65
CA GLU A 312 25.45 4.35 -12.18
C GLU A 312 24.41 4.51 -13.29
N GLN A 313 24.25 3.50 -14.13
CA GLN A 313 23.22 3.49 -15.17
C GLN A 313 21.83 3.26 -14.56
N ALA A 314 21.74 2.32 -13.62
CA ALA A 314 20.49 1.91 -13.03
C ALA A 314 19.86 2.95 -12.08
N ALA A 315 20.71 3.72 -11.40
CA ALA A 315 20.36 4.73 -10.42
C ALA A 315 20.67 6.15 -10.92
N ALA A 316 20.86 6.35 -12.23
CA ALA A 316 21.13 7.66 -12.81
C ALA A 316 20.12 8.75 -12.38
N PRO A 317 18.80 8.47 -12.25
CA PRO A 317 17.83 9.46 -11.80
C PRO A 317 17.92 9.83 -10.31
N ALA A 318 18.62 9.05 -9.48
CA ALA A 318 18.57 9.17 -8.02
C ALA A 318 18.95 10.57 -7.51
N ALA A 319 20.01 11.16 -8.07
CA ALA A 319 20.46 12.50 -7.66
C ALA A 319 19.42 13.59 -7.95
N ALA A 320 18.78 13.53 -9.13
CA ALA A 320 17.71 14.46 -9.48
C ALA A 320 16.46 14.23 -8.62
N ALA A 321 16.08 12.99 -8.38
CA ALA A 321 14.91 12.68 -7.54
C ALA A 321 15.10 13.23 -6.11
N ILE A 322 16.30 13.09 -5.52
CA ILE A 322 16.62 13.67 -4.21
C ILE A 322 16.58 15.20 -4.26
N ALA A 323 17.21 15.83 -5.26
CA ALA A 323 17.22 17.29 -5.40
C ALA A 323 15.82 17.88 -5.59
N ASN A 324 14.97 17.19 -6.36
CA ASN A 324 13.57 17.57 -6.57
C ASN A 324 12.77 17.42 -5.28
N ALA A 325 13.00 16.37 -4.49
CA ALA A 325 12.35 16.17 -3.20
C ALA A 325 12.78 17.24 -2.17
N LEU A 326 14.06 17.64 -2.18
CA LEU A 326 14.55 18.76 -1.36
C LEU A 326 13.91 20.08 -1.77
N TYR A 327 13.75 20.32 -3.08
CA TYR A 327 13.08 21.52 -3.57
C TYR A 327 11.60 21.55 -3.16
N ASP A 328 10.88 20.44 -3.30
CA ASP A 328 9.48 20.31 -2.86
C ASP A 328 9.33 20.57 -1.36
N ALA A 329 10.23 20.03 -0.52
CA ALA A 329 10.20 20.23 0.94
C ALA A 329 10.53 21.67 1.37
N THR A 330 11.53 22.29 0.72
CA THR A 330 12.18 23.50 1.24
C THR A 330 11.90 24.77 0.42
N GLY A 331 11.48 24.62 -0.84
CA GLY A 331 11.43 25.69 -1.83
C GLY A 331 12.80 26.14 -2.33
N VAL A 332 13.90 25.56 -1.83
CA VAL A 332 15.27 25.91 -2.20
C VAL A 332 15.81 24.88 -3.18
N ARG A 333 16.35 25.37 -4.31
CA ARG A 333 16.84 24.50 -5.38
C ARG A 333 18.32 24.23 -5.22
N PHE A 334 18.67 22.95 -5.11
CA PHE A 334 20.06 22.50 -5.04
C PHE A 334 20.53 22.05 -6.42
N ARG A 335 21.51 22.76 -6.99
CA ARG A 335 22.01 22.52 -8.36
C ARG A 335 23.39 21.85 -8.42
N ALA A 336 23.92 21.43 -7.27
CA ALA A 336 25.21 20.76 -7.17
C ALA A 336 25.25 19.78 -5.98
N PRO A 337 25.57 18.47 -6.17
CA PRO A 337 25.81 17.54 -5.07
C PRO A 337 27.23 17.72 -4.46
N PRO A 338 27.54 17.09 -3.31
CA PRO A 338 26.63 16.36 -2.42
C PRO A 338 25.63 17.28 -1.71
N PHE A 339 24.50 16.72 -1.26
CA PHE A 339 23.50 17.44 -0.48
C PHE A 339 23.60 17.10 1.01
N ASP A 340 24.76 17.34 1.60
CA ASP A 340 24.98 17.13 3.03
C ASP A 340 24.23 18.16 3.91
N ALA A 341 24.09 17.85 5.20
CA ALA A 341 23.36 18.68 6.15
C ALA A 341 23.95 20.08 6.29
N GLU A 342 25.27 20.24 6.14
CA GLU A 342 25.94 21.53 6.26
C GLU A 342 25.55 22.46 5.11
N ARG A 343 25.61 21.97 3.86
CA ARG A 343 25.20 22.71 2.66
C ARG A 343 23.72 23.04 2.69
N ILE A 344 22.88 22.10 3.11
CA ILE A 344 21.43 22.33 3.23
C ILE A 344 21.14 23.42 4.26
N ARG A 345 21.72 23.32 5.46
CA ARG A 345 21.57 24.34 6.49
C ARG A 345 22.06 25.71 6.02
N ALA A 346 23.20 25.76 5.34
CA ALA A 346 23.76 27.00 4.79
C ALA A 346 22.84 27.64 3.74
N ALA A 347 22.20 26.83 2.89
CA ALA A 347 21.25 27.32 1.90
C ALA A 347 19.94 27.80 2.54
N LEU A 348 19.42 27.08 3.53
CA LEU A 348 18.19 27.45 4.26
C LEU A 348 18.34 28.69 5.15
N ALA A 349 19.58 29.00 5.58
CA ALA A 349 19.87 30.18 6.37
C ALA A 349 19.84 31.49 5.55
N GLN A 350 19.87 31.42 4.22
CA GLN A 350 19.80 32.59 3.36
C GLN A 350 18.35 33.10 3.25
N PRO A 351 18.10 34.42 3.34
CA PRO A 351 16.77 34.97 3.13
C PRO A 351 16.29 34.69 1.70
N ALA A 352 15.14 34.03 1.56
CA ALA A 352 14.58 33.69 0.25
C ALA A 352 14.34 34.97 -0.60
N PRO A 353 14.70 34.97 -1.90
CA PRO A 353 14.29 36.03 -2.81
C PRO A 353 12.76 36.13 -2.87
N VAL A 354 12.25 37.36 -2.82
CA VAL A 354 10.83 37.69 -2.89
C VAL A 354 10.33 37.53 -4.33
N ASP A 355 10.23 36.28 -4.84
CA ASP A 355 9.38 35.97 -6.00
C ASP A 355 9.09 34.47 -6.18
N CYS A 356 8.95 33.72 -5.08
CA CYS A 356 8.46 32.34 -5.12
C CYS A 356 6.97 32.35 -4.83
N GLY A 357 6.13 32.30 -5.88
CA GLY A 357 4.69 32.16 -5.72
C GLY A 357 4.36 30.93 -4.87
N ASP A 358 3.54 31.16 -3.84
CA ASP A 358 3.06 30.14 -2.91
C ASP A 358 2.75 28.82 -3.65
N GLY A 359 3.45 27.76 -3.28
CA GLY A 359 2.99 26.39 -3.54
C GLY A 359 1.57 26.21 -2.97
N LEU A 360 0.88 25.14 -3.37
CA LEU A 360 -0.43 24.76 -2.85
C LEU A 360 -0.37 24.46 -1.34
N HIS A 361 -0.20 25.48 -0.51
CA HIS A 361 -0.20 25.39 0.93
C HIS A 361 -1.56 25.80 1.47
N VAL A 362 -2.22 24.79 2.04
CA VAL A 362 -3.28 24.94 3.03
C VAL A 362 -2.83 25.99 4.06
N ALA A 363 -3.63 27.03 4.22
CA ALA A 363 -3.38 28.10 5.18
C ALA A 363 -3.06 27.51 6.58
N PRO A 364 -2.03 28.01 7.29
CA PRO A 364 -1.75 27.57 8.64
C PRO A 364 -2.96 27.88 9.53
N ARG A 365 -3.61 26.85 10.07
CA ARG A 365 -4.64 27.03 11.09
C ARG A 365 -3.96 27.69 12.28
N ARG A 366 -4.28 28.97 12.51
CA ARG A 366 -3.87 29.73 13.69
C ARG A 366 -4.08 28.86 14.93
N GLY A 367 -2.98 28.52 15.60
CA GLY A 367 -3.03 27.83 16.88
C GLY A 367 -3.87 28.64 17.85
N SER A 368 -5.06 28.13 18.16
CA SER A 368 -5.94 28.72 19.16
C SER A 368 -5.18 28.79 20.49
N ARG A 369 -5.10 30.01 21.06
CA ARG A 369 -4.47 30.32 22.36
C ARG A 369 -5.08 29.55 23.54
N TRP A 370 -6.13 28.76 23.30
CA TRP A 370 -6.85 27.93 24.28
C TRP A 370 -6.04 26.74 24.81
N ARG A 371 -5.03 26.27 24.05
CA ARG A 371 -4.26 25.05 24.40
C ARG A 371 -3.39 25.16 25.66
N ARG A 372 -3.27 26.35 26.27
CA ARG A 372 -2.56 26.55 27.55
C ARG A 372 -3.43 26.30 28.79
N TRP A 373 -4.76 26.19 28.66
CA TRP A 373 -5.67 25.98 29.80
C TRP A 373 -5.95 24.50 30.12
N LEU A 374 -5.55 23.57 29.25
CA LEU A 374 -5.80 22.13 29.42
C LEU A 374 -4.64 21.35 30.08
N ALA A 375 -3.55 22.03 30.43
CA ALA A 375 -2.41 21.42 31.15
C ALA A 375 -2.58 21.43 32.68
N GLY A 376 -3.71 21.92 33.20
CA GLY A 376 -4.05 21.84 34.62
C GLY A 376 -4.89 20.60 34.91
N GLY A 377 -4.28 19.60 35.57
CA GLY A 377 -4.91 18.35 36.01
C GLY A 377 -5.95 18.53 37.12
N GLY A 378 -7.02 19.27 36.84
CA GLY A 378 -8.20 19.44 37.70
C GLY A 378 -9.48 19.54 36.89
N ALA A 379 -10.63 19.71 37.54
CA ALA A 379 -11.98 19.71 36.95
C ALA A 379 -12.14 20.57 35.67
N GLY A 380 -11.32 21.61 35.48
CA GLY A 380 -11.27 22.42 34.25
C GLY A 380 -10.76 21.68 33.00
N GLY A 381 -9.88 20.68 33.15
CA GLY A 381 -9.44 19.80 32.05
C GLY A 381 -10.56 18.85 31.59
N VAL A 382 -11.40 18.39 32.52
CA VAL A 382 -12.58 17.58 32.21
C VAL A 382 -13.64 18.42 31.51
N VAL A 383 -13.92 19.62 32.02
CA VAL A 383 -14.89 20.55 31.38
C VAL A 383 -14.39 21.03 30.01
N GLY A 384 -13.11 21.34 29.87
CA GLY A 384 -12.51 21.70 28.58
C GLY A 384 -12.46 20.55 27.59
N GLY A 385 -12.25 19.31 28.07
CA GLY A 385 -12.38 18.08 27.27
C GLY A 385 -13.83 17.83 26.81
N LEU A 386 -14.81 18.04 27.69
CA LEU A 386 -16.24 17.91 27.38
C LEU A 386 -16.72 19.00 26.41
N ILE A 387 -16.22 20.24 26.53
CA ILE A 387 -16.50 21.33 25.58
C ILE A 387 -15.83 21.03 24.23
N GLY A 388 -14.60 20.51 24.23
CA GLY A 388 -13.93 20.07 23.01
C GLY A 388 -14.69 18.95 22.29
N LEU A 389 -15.19 17.97 23.06
CA LEU A 389 -16.03 16.89 22.57
C LEU A 389 -17.38 17.41 22.04
N ALA A 390 -18.06 18.31 22.76
CA ALA A 390 -19.31 18.92 22.31
C ALA A 390 -19.11 19.73 21.01
N CYS A 391 -18.03 20.49 20.90
CA CYS A 391 -17.67 21.23 19.69
C CYS A 391 -17.28 20.32 18.51
N ALA A 392 -16.76 19.12 18.75
CA ALA A 392 -16.50 18.12 17.71
C ALA A 392 -17.76 17.35 17.28
N ILE A 393 -18.76 17.23 18.16
CA ILE A 393 -20.03 16.55 17.90
C ILE A 393 -21.03 17.45 17.13
N LEU A 394 -20.93 18.78 17.24
CA LEU A 394 -21.98 19.71 16.80
C LEU A 394 -22.01 19.97 15.27
N PRO A 395 -20.90 20.34 14.60
CA PRO A 395 -20.80 20.28 13.16
C PRO A 395 -19.97 19.05 12.76
N GLY A 396 -20.61 18.00 12.25
CA GLY A 396 -19.88 16.84 11.73
C GLY A 396 -18.85 17.22 10.65
N PRO A 397 -17.94 16.30 10.28
CA PRO A 397 -16.96 16.53 9.22
C PRO A 397 -17.62 17.04 7.94
N ALA A 398 -16.99 18.03 7.27
CA ALA A 398 -17.55 18.59 6.05
C ALA A 398 -17.62 17.54 4.93
N PRO A 399 -18.68 17.56 4.09
CA PRO A 399 -18.77 16.68 2.94
C PRO A 399 -17.68 17.01 1.92
N ILE A 400 -17.17 15.97 1.24
CA ILE A 400 -16.30 16.13 0.07
C ILE A 400 -17.21 16.12 -1.17
N ALA A 401 -17.00 17.09 -2.05
CA ALA A 401 -17.79 17.25 -3.27
C ALA A 401 -17.67 15.98 -4.16
N PRO A 402 -18.77 15.52 -4.79
CA PRO A 402 -18.71 14.42 -5.74
C PRO A 402 -17.83 14.76 -6.94
N VAL A 403 -17.17 13.75 -7.50
CA VAL A 403 -16.46 13.86 -8.79
C VAL A 403 -17.35 13.37 -9.94
N ALA A 404 -17.06 13.84 -11.16
CA ALA A 404 -17.79 13.41 -12.35
C ALA A 404 -17.52 11.90 -12.62
N PRO A 405 -18.56 11.08 -12.84
CA PRO A 405 -18.39 9.68 -13.21
C PRO A 405 -17.54 9.56 -14.48
N GLY A 406 -16.47 8.76 -14.44
CA GLY A 406 -15.56 8.57 -15.58
C GLY A 406 -14.68 9.77 -15.94
N GLY A 407 -14.62 10.82 -15.12
CA GLY A 407 -13.78 12.00 -15.36
C GLY A 407 -12.36 11.82 -14.82
N ALA A 408 -11.35 11.98 -15.69
CA ALA A 408 -9.89 11.98 -15.44
C ALA A 408 -9.26 10.75 -14.75
N ASP A 409 -9.99 10.09 -13.83
CA ASP A 409 -9.65 8.85 -13.13
C ASP A 409 -10.05 7.59 -13.92
N GLY A 410 -10.65 7.79 -15.10
CA GLY A 410 -10.62 6.83 -16.22
C GLY A 410 -9.26 6.78 -16.92
N ALA A 411 -8.22 7.36 -16.32
CA ALA A 411 -6.84 7.01 -16.63
C ALA A 411 -6.72 5.48 -16.54
N MET A 412 -6.24 4.85 -17.61
CA MET A 412 -5.97 3.42 -17.61
C MET A 412 -4.91 3.13 -16.53
N TRP A 413 -5.34 2.77 -15.32
CA TRP A 413 -4.49 2.29 -14.23
C TRP A 413 -3.70 1.08 -14.70
N SER A 414 -2.51 0.86 -14.13
CA SER A 414 -1.62 -0.16 -14.70
C SER A 414 -2.18 -1.52 -14.35
N ALA A 415 -1.91 -2.51 -15.20
CA ALA A 415 -2.23 -3.89 -14.85
C ALA A 415 -1.62 -4.26 -13.49
N ALA A 416 -0.41 -3.75 -13.19
CA ALA A 416 0.24 -3.93 -11.89
C ALA A 416 -0.54 -3.26 -10.74
N THR A 417 -1.00 -2.02 -10.88
CA THR A 417 -1.80 -1.33 -9.87
C THR A 417 -3.15 -2.00 -9.65
N LEU A 418 -3.82 -2.43 -10.72
CA LEU A 418 -5.10 -3.14 -10.64
C LEU A 418 -4.94 -4.52 -9.97
N GLU A 419 -3.89 -5.27 -10.31
CA GLU A 419 -3.59 -6.56 -9.66
C GLU A 419 -3.25 -6.37 -8.18
N ARG A 420 -2.45 -5.34 -7.86
CA ARG A 420 -2.18 -4.99 -6.45
C ARG A 420 -3.46 -4.63 -5.71
N GLY A 421 -4.35 -3.85 -6.31
CA GLY A 421 -5.65 -3.49 -5.75
C GLY A 421 -6.56 -4.71 -5.54
N ARG A 422 -6.55 -5.66 -6.49
CA ARG A 422 -7.25 -6.95 -6.36
C ARG A 422 -6.74 -7.74 -5.15
N GLN A 423 -5.41 -7.82 -4.96
CA GLN A 423 -4.80 -8.49 -3.82
C GLN A 423 -5.19 -7.83 -2.49
N VAL A 424 -5.17 -6.49 -2.41
CA VAL A 424 -5.62 -5.76 -1.21
C VAL A 424 -7.12 -6.00 -0.95
N ALA A 425 -7.96 -6.03 -1.99
CA ALA A 425 -9.39 -6.30 -1.86
C ALA A 425 -9.68 -7.71 -1.34
N ILE A 426 -8.88 -8.70 -1.77
CA ILE A 426 -8.95 -10.09 -1.31
C ILE A 426 -8.45 -10.20 0.14
N ALA A 427 -7.28 -9.63 0.45
CA ALA A 427 -6.75 -9.62 1.81
C ALA A 427 -7.70 -8.91 2.78
N GLY A 428 -8.43 -7.89 2.31
CA GLY A 428 -9.46 -7.17 3.08
C GLY A 428 -10.83 -7.83 3.14
N ASP A 429 -11.01 -9.01 2.54
CA ASP A 429 -12.28 -9.74 2.46
C ASP A 429 -13.45 -8.87 1.94
N CYS A 430 -13.16 -7.94 1.02
CA CYS A 430 -14.14 -6.95 0.56
C CYS A 430 -15.40 -7.64 -0.01
N ALA A 431 -15.19 -8.64 -0.86
CA ALA A 431 -16.27 -9.39 -1.49
C ALA A 431 -17.04 -10.29 -0.52
N VAL A 432 -16.40 -10.78 0.55
CA VAL A 432 -17.06 -11.61 1.58
C VAL A 432 -18.10 -10.76 2.31
N CYS A 433 -17.72 -9.54 2.71
CA CYS A 433 -18.63 -8.64 3.42
C CYS A 433 -19.63 -7.93 2.49
N HIS A 434 -19.21 -7.51 1.29
CA HIS A 434 -20.01 -6.66 0.41
C HIS A 434 -20.78 -7.43 -0.67
N THR A 435 -21.01 -8.72 -0.50
CA THR A 435 -21.83 -9.53 -1.41
C THR A 435 -22.95 -10.21 -0.63
N ALA A 436 -24.21 -9.87 -0.94
CA ALA A 436 -25.35 -10.58 -0.36
C ALA A 436 -25.45 -12.00 -0.96
N PRO A 437 -26.02 -12.99 -0.25
CA PRO A 437 -26.31 -14.31 -0.81
C PRO A 437 -27.15 -14.20 -2.10
N GLY A 438 -26.65 -14.75 -3.20
CA GLY A 438 -27.27 -14.65 -4.53
C GLY A 438 -27.22 -13.25 -5.19
N GLY A 439 -26.53 -12.29 -4.56
CA GLY A 439 -26.32 -10.94 -5.07
C GLY A 439 -25.11 -10.84 -5.98
N ALA A 440 -24.96 -9.68 -6.65
CA ALA A 440 -23.76 -9.37 -7.42
C ALA A 440 -22.59 -9.01 -6.49
N THR A 441 -21.39 -9.44 -6.87
CA THR A 441 -20.16 -9.17 -6.10
C THR A 441 -20.01 -7.69 -5.78
N ASN A 442 -19.69 -7.37 -4.53
CA ASN A 442 -19.48 -6.00 -4.02
C ASN A 442 -20.70 -5.05 -4.10
N ALA A 443 -21.89 -5.54 -4.47
CA ALA A 443 -23.10 -4.72 -4.56
C ALA A 443 -23.77 -4.42 -3.20
N GLY A 444 -23.20 -4.92 -2.10
CA GLY A 444 -23.69 -4.74 -0.73
C GLY A 444 -24.95 -5.55 -0.42
N GLY A 445 -25.50 -5.31 0.77
CA GLY A 445 -26.76 -5.91 1.23
C GLY A 445 -26.61 -7.16 2.10
N LEU A 446 -25.38 -7.57 2.44
CA LEU A 446 -25.16 -8.61 3.44
C LEU A 446 -25.60 -8.10 4.81
N ALA A 447 -26.34 -8.93 5.55
CA ALA A 447 -26.77 -8.66 6.91
C ALA A 447 -25.73 -9.18 7.90
N LEU A 448 -25.09 -8.26 8.61
CA LEU A 448 -24.13 -8.56 9.67
C LEU A 448 -24.85 -8.47 11.02
N ASP A 449 -25.05 -9.62 11.67
CA ASP A 449 -25.65 -9.67 12.99
C ASP A 449 -24.61 -9.34 14.05
N THR A 450 -24.85 -8.25 14.79
CA THR A 450 -23.98 -7.80 15.88
C THR A 450 -24.74 -7.81 17.21
N PRO A 451 -24.03 -7.81 18.36
CA PRO A 451 -24.68 -7.64 19.67
C PRO A 451 -25.50 -6.35 19.81
N PHE A 452 -25.32 -5.40 18.89
CA PHE A 452 -25.99 -4.10 18.87
C PHE A 452 -27.18 -4.05 17.90
N GLY A 453 -27.41 -5.11 17.12
CA GLY A 453 -28.41 -5.19 16.05
C GLY A 453 -27.78 -5.49 14.69
N THR A 454 -28.62 -5.67 13.68
CA THR A 454 -28.19 -6.01 12.31
C THR A 454 -27.70 -4.77 11.55
N ILE A 455 -26.52 -4.87 10.94
CA ILE A 455 -25.91 -3.85 10.08
C ILE A 455 -25.85 -4.39 8.65
N TYR A 456 -26.22 -3.58 7.66
CA TYR A 456 -26.13 -3.96 6.25
C TYR A 456 -24.92 -3.35 5.57
N THR A 457 -24.23 -4.15 4.75
CA THR A 457 -23.07 -3.69 3.97
C THR A 457 -23.47 -2.85 2.76
N THR A 458 -22.61 -1.91 2.38
CA THR A 458 -22.86 -0.92 1.32
C THR A 458 -22.45 -1.42 -0.06
N ASN A 459 -22.93 -0.78 -1.12
CA ASN A 459 -22.49 -1.06 -2.49
C ASN A 459 -21.14 -0.37 -2.76
N LEU A 460 -20.10 -1.14 -3.11
CA LEU A 460 -18.74 -0.66 -3.41
C LEU A 460 -18.44 -0.56 -4.91
N THR A 461 -19.40 -0.89 -5.77
CA THR A 461 -19.19 -0.82 -7.24
C THR A 461 -19.09 0.63 -7.72
N PRO A 462 -18.52 0.90 -8.91
CA PRO A 462 -18.42 2.27 -9.43
C PRO A 462 -19.73 2.82 -9.99
N ASP A 463 -20.89 2.25 -9.60
CA ASP A 463 -22.18 2.81 -9.94
C ASP A 463 -22.31 4.25 -9.34
N PRO A 464 -22.64 5.26 -10.16
CA PRO A 464 -22.64 6.66 -9.71
C PRO A 464 -23.84 7.03 -8.84
N GLU A 465 -24.92 6.24 -8.85
CA GLU A 465 -26.13 6.55 -8.09
C GLU A 465 -26.16 5.85 -6.72
N THR A 466 -25.73 4.60 -6.69
CA THR A 466 -25.92 3.68 -5.56
C THR A 466 -24.61 3.14 -4.98
N GLY A 467 -23.52 3.24 -5.73
CA GLY A 467 -22.18 2.82 -5.32
C GLY A 467 -21.23 3.98 -5.03
N ILE A 468 -19.93 3.76 -5.28
CA ILE A 468 -18.86 4.75 -5.04
C ILE A 468 -18.43 5.52 -6.29
N GLY A 469 -19.17 5.42 -7.40
CA GLY A 469 -18.78 5.99 -8.70
C GLY A 469 -18.54 7.51 -8.74
N THR A 470 -19.02 8.26 -7.75
CA THR A 470 -18.80 9.71 -7.61
C THR A 470 -17.85 10.08 -6.48
N TRP A 471 -17.15 9.11 -5.88
CA TRP A 471 -16.23 9.34 -4.78
C TRP A 471 -14.86 9.68 -5.35
N SER A 472 -14.21 10.72 -4.82
CA SER A 472 -12.80 10.96 -5.10
C SER A 472 -11.93 10.06 -4.23
N TYR A 473 -10.67 9.83 -4.65
CA TYR A 473 -9.71 9.10 -3.82
C TYR A 473 -9.60 9.66 -2.38
N PRO A 474 -9.49 10.99 -2.13
CA PRO A 474 -9.50 11.53 -0.76
C PRO A 474 -10.75 11.18 0.04
N ALA A 475 -11.93 11.09 -0.58
CA ALA A 475 -13.15 10.68 0.11
C ALA A 475 -13.13 9.18 0.46
N PHE A 476 -12.62 8.35 -0.45
CA PHE A 476 -12.42 6.92 -0.22
C PHE A 476 -11.40 6.68 0.91
N ALA A 477 -10.22 7.30 0.82
CA ALA A 477 -9.17 7.20 1.83
C ALA A 477 -9.66 7.66 3.21
N ARG A 478 -10.44 8.75 3.28
CA ARG A 478 -11.06 9.21 4.54
C ARG A 478 -12.04 8.19 5.13
N ALA A 479 -12.84 7.52 4.30
CA ALA A 479 -13.72 6.47 4.78
C ALA A 479 -12.93 5.28 5.32
N MET A 480 -11.93 4.81 4.58
CA MET A 480 -11.08 3.67 4.96
C MET A 480 -10.23 3.95 6.20
N ARG A 481 -9.72 5.18 6.36
CA ARG A 481 -8.81 5.53 7.47
C ARG A 481 -9.52 6.08 8.70
N GLU A 482 -10.55 6.90 8.53
CA GLU A 482 -11.17 7.66 9.63
C GLU A 482 -12.59 7.18 9.96
N GLY A 483 -13.16 6.27 9.15
CA GLY A 483 -14.54 5.86 9.30
C GLY A 483 -15.52 6.99 9.01
N ILE A 484 -15.18 7.90 8.09
CA ILE A 484 -16.04 9.04 7.71
C ILE A 484 -16.35 8.98 6.23
N SER A 485 -17.62 8.75 5.91
CA SER A 485 -18.17 8.71 4.55
C SER A 485 -17.93 10.04 3.80
N ARG A 486 -18.02 10.02 2.46
CA ARG A 486 -17.92 11.21 1.60
C ARG A 486 -18.84 12.36 2.05
N ASP A 487 -20.05 12.05 2.49
CA ASP A 487 -21.05 13.02 2.96
C ASP A 487 -20.78 13.58 4.37
N GLY A 488 -19.74 13.10 5.07
CA GLY A 488 -19.41 13.49 6.43
C GLY A 488 -20.05 12.62 7.52
N THR A 489 -20.84 11.61 7.14
CA THR A 489 -21.46 10.68 8.08
C THR A 489 -20.42 9.71 8.65
N HIS A 490 -20.43 9.50 9.97
CA HIS A 490 -19.58 8.49 10.60
C HIS A 490 -20.09 7.08 10.27
N LEU A 491 -19.16 6.19 9.92
CA LEU A 491 -19.39 4.79 9.63
C LEU A 491 -19.37 3.99 10.92
N TYR A 492 -20.21 2.96 11.05
CA TYR A 492 -20.16 2.11 12.23
C TYR A 492 -18.86 1.28 12.21
N PRO A 493 -18.22 1.04 13.37
CA PRO A 493 -16.97 0.25 13.47
C PRO A 493 -17.08 -1.22 13.02
N ALA A 494 -18.27 -1.68 12.61
CA ALA A 494 -18.41 -2.94 11.89
C ALA A 494 -17.72 -2.91 10.51
N PHE A 495 -17.59 -1.72 9.92
CA PHE A 495 -16.61 -1.49 8.87
C PHE A 495 -15.23 -1.33 9.53
N PRO A 496 -14.24 -2.20 9.28
CA PRO A 496 -13.01 -2.26 10.06
C PRO A 496 -12.00 -1.16 9.70
N TYR A 497 -12.45 0.10 9.64
CA TYR A 497 -11.59 1.27 9.36
C TYR A 497 -10.49 1.47 10.40
N THR A 498 -10.61 0.90 11.61
CA THR A 498 -9.52 0.86 12.60
C THR A 498 -8.32 0.04 12.14
N ALA A 499 -8.56 -1.04 11.38
CA ALA A 499 -7.53 -1.87 10.77
C ALA A 499 -7.08 -1.27 9.43
N PHE A 500 -8.02 -0.88 8.56
CA PHE A 500 -7.69 -0.28 7.28
C PHE A 500 -6.93 1.05 7.38
N ALA A 501 -7.03 1.76 8.51
CA ALA A 501 -6.17 2.89 8.83
C ALA A 501 -4.67 2.56 8.74
N LYS A 502 -4.27 1.29 8.90
CA LYS A 502 -2.88 0.83 8.81
C LYS A 502 -2.38 0.64 7.40
N LEU A 503 -3.27 0.55 6.39
CA LEU A 503 -2.87 0.39 4.99
C LEU A 503 -1.94 1.51 4.53
N SER A 504 -0.95 1.16 3.71
CA SER A 504 -0.08 2.11 3.06
C SER A 504 -0.87 2.94 2.04
N GLU A 505 -0.43 4.15 1.75
CA GLU A 505 -1.07 5.00 0.75
C GLU A 505 -1.10 4.33 -0.65
N PRO A 506 -0.01 3.68 -1.12
CA PRO A 506 -0.04 2.89 -2.35
C PRO A 506 -1.10 1.79 -2.37
N ASP A 507 -1.26 1.04 -1.27
CA ASP A 507 -2.23 -0.05 -1.22
C ASP A 507 -3.69 0.47 -1.21
N LEU A 508 -3.96 1.60 -0.55
CA LEU A 508 -5.29 2.25 -0.61
C LEU A 508 -5.61 2.80 -2.00
N LEU A 509 -4.64 3.43 -2.66
CA LEU A 509 -4.83 3.93 -4.03
C LEU A 509 -5.07 2.79 -5.01
N ALA A 510 -4.29 1.71 -4.90
CA ALA A 510 -4.46 0.51 -5.71
C ALA A 510 -5.85 -0.13 -5.47
N LEU A 511 -6.28 -0.23 -4.21
CA LEU A 511 -7.63 -0.72 -3.87
C LEU A 511 -8.72 0.14 -4.49
N TYR A 512 -8.61 1.47 -4.38
CA TYR A 512 -9.55 2.40 -5.02
C TYR A 512 -9.59 2.20 -6.54
N ALA A 513 -8.42 2.15 -7.19
CA ALA A 513 -8.30 1.91 -8.63
C ALA A 513 -8.96 0.58 -9.06
N TYR A 514 -8.74 -0.50 -8.30
CA TYR A 514 -9.37 -1.79 -8.56
C TYR A 514 -10.88 -1.74 -8.41
N LEU A 515 -11.41 -1.15 -7.32
CA LEU A 515 -12.86 -1.04 -7.13
C LEU A 515 -13.52 -0.17 -8.21
N MET A 516 -12.87 0.91 -8.62
CA MET A 516 -13.37 1.81 -9.66
C MET A 516 -13.31 1.22 -11.07
N SER A 517 -12.53 0.15 -11.29
CA SER A 517 -12.48 -0.58 -12.57
C SER A 517 -13.47 -1.74 -12.68
N GLN A 518 -14.18 -2.08 -11.60
CA GLN A 518 -15.15 -3.17 -11.59
C GLN A 518 -16.42 -2.82 -12.39
N PRO A 519 -17.21 -3.82 -12.81
CA PRO A 519 -18.53 -3.57 -13.39
C PRO A 519 -19.43 -2.77 -12.44
N PRO A 520 -20.06 -1.67 -12.90
CA PRO A 520 -21.02 -0.93 -12.07
C PRO A 520 -22.29 -1.75 -11.86
N VAL A 521 -22.77 -1.83 -10.62
CA VAL A 521 -24.03 -2.50 -10.28
C VAL A 521 -24.93 -1.51 -9.56
N LYS A 522 -26.07 -1.20 -10.19
CA LYS A 522 -27.10 -0.36 -9.58
C LYS A 522 -27.92 -1.17 -8.58
N HIS A 523 -27.59 -1.04 -7.30
CA HIS A 523 -28.27 -1.74 -6.20
C HIS A 523 -28.24 -0.87 -4.94
N VAL A 524 -29.41 -0.68 -4.31
CA VAL A 524 -29.55 0.06 -3.05
C VAL A 524 -29.71 -0.96 -1.91
N PRO A 525 -28.67 -1.16 -1.08
CA PRO A 525 -28.76 -2.06 0.06
C PRO A 525 -29.83 -1.63 1.07
N PRO A 526 -30.39 -2.57 1.86
CA PRO A 526 -31.24 -2.24 3.00
C PRO A 526 -30.54 -1.27 3.96
N LYS A 527 -31.30 -0.36 4.57
CA LYS A 527 -30.74 0.58 5.56
C LYS A 527 -30.58 -0.09 6.92
N THR A 528 -29.41 0.04 7.52
CA THR A 528 -29.15 -0.32 8.93
C THR A 528 -30.11 0.41 9.87
N LYS A 529 -30.78 -0.33 10.76
CA LYS A 529 -31.68 0.20 11.79
C LYS A 529 -31.27 -0.36 13.16
N LEU A 530 -30.49 0.41 13.90
CA LEU A 530 -30.11 0.07 15.28
C LEU A 530 -31.11 0.69 16.27
N PRO A 531 -31.26 0.14 17.50
CA PRO A 531 -32.10 0.76 18.52
C PRO A 531 -31.49 2.06 19.05
N PHE A 532 -32.33 2.99 19.49
CA PHE A 532 -31.87 4.21 20.15
C PHE A 532 -31.08 3.87 21.43
N PRO A 533 -29.92 4.52 21.70
CA PRO A 533 -29.32 5.64 20.96
C PRO A 533 -28.31 5.26 19.87
N LEU A 534 -28.12 3.97 19.56
CA LEU A 534 -27.09 3.48 18.64
C LEU A 534 -27.37 3.84 17.17
N ASP A 535 -28.60 4.23 16.83
CA ASP A 535 -28.98 4.78 15.53
C ASP A 535 -28.34 6.16 15.24
N GLN A 536 -27.88 6.87 16.27
CA GLN A 536 -27.27 8.19 16.15
C GLN A 536 -25.79 8.09 15.73
N ARG A 537 -25.53 8.14 14.41
CA ARG A 537 -24.17 8.08 13.83
C ARG A 537 -23.16 9.03 14.47
N ARG A 538 -23.58 10.19 14.97
CA ARG A 538 -22.71 11.18 15.62
C ARG A 538 -22.05 10.68 16.90
N LEU A 539 -22.66 9.71 17.59
CA LEU A 539 -22.07 9.12 18.79
C LEU A 539 -20.79 8.32 18.49
N VAL A 540 -20.64 7.85 17.24
CA VAL A 540 -19.41 7.18 16.79
C VAL A 540 -18.21 8.13 16.82
N ALA A 541 -18.40 9.45 16.73
CA ALA A 541 -17.30 10.41 16.90
C ALA A 541 -16.64 10.29 18.28
N GLY A 542 -17.44 10.10 19.33
CA GLY A 542 -16.95 9.87 20.69
C GLY A 542 -16.27 8.50 20.84
N TRP A 543 -16.79 7.48 20.15
CA TRP A 543 -16.16 6.17 20.09
C TRP A 543 -14.79 6.23 19.40
N ASN A 544 -14.69 6.91 18.25
CA ASN A 544 -13.45 7.11 17.52
C ASN A 544 -12.40 7.83 18.37
N TRP A 545 -12.82 8.87 19.11
CA TRP A 545 -11.92 9.58 20.02
C TRP A 545 -11.31 8.67 21.11
N LEU A 546 -12.04 7.65 21.56
CA LEU A 546 -11.58 6.71 22.58
C LEU A 546 -10.75 5.54 22.02
N PHE A 547 -11.13 5.00 20.86
CA PHE A 547 -10.69 3.68 20.41
C PHE A 547 -10.04 3.64 19.03
N HIS A 548 -10.05 4.74 18.27
CA HIS A 548 -9.54 4.74 16.91
C HIS A 548 -8.19 5.46 16.79
N ASP A 549 -7.26 4.83 16.07
CA ASP A 549 -5.98 5.39 15.68
C ASP A 549 -5.85 5.40 14.15
N ALA A 550 -6.10 6.56 13.55
CA ALA A 550 -6.07 6.80 12.10
C ALA A 550 -4.65 6.76 11.49
N ARG A 551 -3.59 6.59 12.29
CA ARG A 551 -2.21 6.58 11.78
C ARG A 551 -1.95 5.32 10.93
N PRO A 552 -1.30 5.47 9.76
CA PRO A 552 -0.77 4.35 8.97
C PRO A 552 0.16 3.44 9.78
N PHE A 553 0.38 2.24 9.28
CA PHE A 553 1.38 1.34 9.85
C PHE A 553 2.77 1.99 9.81
N ALA A 554 3.48 1.88 10.92
CA ALA A 554 4.87 2.28 11.02
C ALA A 554 5.71 1.02 11.27
N PRO A 555 6.62 0.66 10.36
CA PRO A 555 7.45 -0.53 10.51
C PRO A 555 8.42 -0.37 11.69
N ASP A 556 8.70 -1.48 12.37
CA ASP A 556 9.68 -1.54 13.44
C ASP A 556 11.08 -1.76 12.85
N PRO A 557 12.02 -0.80 12.96
CA PRO A 557 13.35 -0.93 12.39
C PRO A 557 14.19 -2.02 13.06
N ALA A 558 13.82 -2.49 14.24
CA ALA A 558 14.48 -3.61 14.94
C ALA A 558 14.01 -4.98 14.44
N ARG A 559 13.01 -5.04 13.55
CA ARG A 559 12.42 -6.27 13.02
C ARG A 559 12.78 -6.49 11.54
N SER A 560 12.68 -7.73 11.09
CA SER A 560 12.90 -8.10 9.69
C SER A 560 11.79 -7.55 8.79
N ALA A 561 12.09 -7.39 7.49
CA ALA A 561 11.10 -6.95 6.50
C ALA A 561 9.91 -7.93 6.43
N MET A 562 10.16 -9.24 6.50
CA MET A 562 9.13 -10.28 6.55
C MET A 562 8.23 -10.17 7.80
N TRP A 563 8.79 -9.85 8.96
CA TRP A 563 7.99 -9.62 10.18
C TRP A 563 7.11 -8.36 10.06
N ASN A 564 7.68 -7.26 9.55
CA ASN A 564 6.92 -6.02 9.34
C ASN A 564 5.81 -6.20 8.30
N ARG A 565 6.07 -6.94 7.20
CA ARG A 565 5.06 -7.32 6.19
C ARG A 565 3.94 -8.14 6.82
N GLY A 566 4.28 -9.16 7.61
CA GLY A 566 3.31 -10.00 8.28
C GLY A 566 2.43 -9.23 9.26
N LYS A 567 3.03 -8.36 10.08
CA LYS A 567 2.29 -7.49 10.98
C LYS A 567 1.39 -6.51 10.25
N TYR A 568 1.89 -5.90 9.16
CA TYR A 568 1.11 -5.00 8.32
C TYR A 568 -0.12 -5.69 7.73
N LEU A 569 0.01 -6.93 7.24
CA LEU A 569 -1.09 -7.71 6.71
C LEU A 569 -2.09 -8.11 7.81
N VAL A 570 -1.61 -8.56 8.97
CA VAL A 570 -2.45 -9.00 10.09
C VAL A 570 -3.23 -7.84 10.73
N ASP A 571 -2.60 -6.69 10.95
CA ASP A 571 -3.23 -5.52 11.57
C ASP A 571 -3.96 -4.61 10.57
N GLY A 572 -3.60 -4.70 9.29
CA GLY A 572 -4.10 -3.85 8.22
C GLY A 572 -5.18 -4.55 7.41
N ALA A 573 -4.82 -5.00 6.20
CA ALA A 573 -5.76 -5.59 5.24
C ALA A 573 -6.50 -6.79 5.84
N GLY A 574 -5.78 -7.77 6.40
CA GLY A 574 -6.36 -9.02 6.92
C GLY A 574 -7.14 -8.86 8.23
N HIS A 575 -7.06 -7.69 8.87
CA HIS A 575 -7.83 -7.30 10.08
C HIS A 575 -8.02 -8.43 11.10
N CYS A 576 -7.04 -9.32 11.31
CA CYS A 576 -7.28 -10.60 11.99
C CYS A 576 -7.77 -10.40 13.44
N GLY A 577 -7.36 -9.29 14.06
CA GLY A 577 -7.84 -8.85 15.37
C GLY A 577 -9.35 -8.62 15.44
N ALA A 578 -10.02 -8.32 14.33
CA ALA A 578 -11.45 -8.06 14.28
C ALA A 578 -12.28 -9.24 14.80
N CYS A 579 -11.82 -10.47 14.53
CA CYS A 579 -12.42 -11.73 14.96
C CYS A 579 -11.63 -12.40 16.10
N HIS A 580 -10.30 -12.30 16.09
CA HIS A 580 -9.42 -13.02 17.02
C HIS A 580 -8.98 -12.23 18.26
N THR A 581 -9.54 -11.04 18.51
CA THR A 581 -9.30 -10.26 19.73
C THR A 581 -10.61 -10.03 20.49
N PRO A 582 -10.66 -10.21 21.81
CA PRO A 582 -11.89 -10.02 22.56
C PRO A 582 -12.27 -8.53 22.59
N ARG A 583 -13.56 -8.24 22.47
CA ARG A 583 -14.10 -6.88 22.50
C ARG A 583 -14.53 -6.46 23.92
N ASN A 584 -14.52 -5.16 24.18
CA ASN A 584 -15.10 -4.56 25.39
C ASN A 584 -16.62 -4.35 25.22
N ALA A 585 -17.31 -3.88 26.26
CA ALA A 585 -18.76 -3.67 26.23
C ALA A 585 -19.24 -2.64 25.20
N LEU A 586 -18.35 -1.78 24.69
CA LEU A 586 -18.62 -0.79 23.63
C LEU A 586 -18.22 -1.31 22.25
N GLY A 587 -17.90 -2.61 22.12
CA GLY A 587 -17.56 -3.24 20.86
C GLY A 587 -16.15 -2.95 20.35
N ALA A 588 -15.28 -2.28 21.12
CA ALA A 588 -13.89 -2.04 20.71
C ALA A 588 -12.97 -3.20 21.10
N GLU A 589 -11.98 -3.50 20.27
CA GLU A 589 -10.97 -4.52 20.54
C GLU A 589 -10.15 -4.17 21.79
N LYS A 590 -9.85 -5.17 22.61
CA LYS A 590 -8.97 -5.00 23.78
C LYS A 590 -7.50 -5.10 23.33
N GLY A 591 -6.70 -4.11 23.71
CA GLY A 591 -5.25 -4.12 23.45
C GLY A 591 -4.44 -4.93 24.49
N GLY A 592 -3.12 -4.82 24.41
CA GLY A 592 -2.20 -5.46 25.36
C GLY A 592 -2.23 -6.99 25.24
N PHE A 593 -2.23 -7.71 26.36
CA PHE A 593 -2.25 -9.17 26.40
C PHE A 593 -3.51 -9.81 25.79
N ALA A 594 -4.54 -9.03 25.50
CA ALA A 594 -5.76 -9.50 24.84
C ALA A 594 -5.63 -9.55 23.31
N TYR A 595 -4.64 -8.86 22.72
CA TYR A 595 -4.43 -8.85 21.28
C TYR A 595 -4.22 -10.27 20.75
N LEU A 596 -5.08 -10.68 19.81
CA LEU A 596 -5.08 -12.02 19.20
C LEU A 596 -5.26 -13.19 20.17
N SER A 597 -5.80 -12.94 21.37
CA SER A 597 -6.02 -13.96 22.40
C SER A 597 -7.34 -14.74 22.23
N GLY A 598 -7.97 -14.67 21.05
CA GLY A 598 -9.26 -15.29 20.72
C GLY A 598 -10.40 -14.28 20.68
N GLY A 599 -11.55 -14.69 20.16
CA GLY A 599 -12.71 -13.81 20.06
C GLY A 599 -13.96 -14.52 19.56
N GLU A 600 -14.85 -13.76 18.94
CA GLU A 600 -16.12 -14.26 18.40
C GLU A 600 -16.44 -13.54 17.09
N ALA A 601 -16.92 -14.28 16.10
CA ALA A 601 -17.40 -13.74 14.83
C ALA A 601 -18.60 -14.56 14.35
N GLU A 602 -19.72 -13.89 14.03
CA GLU A 602 -20.91 -14.54 13.45
C GLU A 602 -21.44 -15.73 14.30
N GLY A 603 -21.30 -15.62 15.63
CA GLY A 603 -21.68 -16.68 16.58
C GLY A 603 -20.74 -17.88 16.62
N TRP A 604 -19.58 -17.81 15.98
CA TRP A 604 -18.47 -18.74 16.09
C TRP A 604 -17.43 -18.24 17.08
N VAL A 605 -16.87 -19.16 17.87
CA VAL A 605 -15.74 -18.85 18.75
C VAL A 605 -14.45 -18.87 17.94
N ALA A 606 -13.84 -17.72 17.74
CA ALA A 606 -12.54 -17.59 17.06
C ALA A 606 -11.42 -18.01 18.03
N PRO A 607 -10.61 -19.04 17.70
CA PRO A 607 -9.53 -19.50 18.57
C PRO A 607 -8.43 -18.43 18.71
N PRO A 608 -7.62 -18.46 19.78
CA PRO A 608 -6.46 -17.58 19.88
C PRO A 608 -5.45 -17.84 18.75
N LEU A 609 -4.84 -16.79 18.20
CA LEU A 609 -3.72 -16.90 17.25
C LEU A 609 -2.35 -16.87 17.95
N VAL A 610 -2.35 -16.66 19.27
CA VAL A 610 -1.19 -16.81 20.15
C VAL A 610 -1.27 -18.12 20.93
N ALA A 611 -0.14 -18.56 21.50
CA ALA A 611 -0.05 -19.80 22.28
C ALA A 611 -1.17 -19.88 23.32
N SER A 612 -1.95 -20.95 23.26
CA SER A 612 -3.10 -21.17 24.12
C SER A 612 -3.25 -22.64 24.48
N PRO A 613 -3.62 -22.96 25.73
CA PRO A 613 -3.95 -24.33 26.13
C PRO A 613 -5.24 -24.86 25.47
N ALA A 614 -5.98 -24.00 24.76
CA ALA A 614 -7.13 -24.44 23.96
C ALA A 614 -6.71 -25.20 22.70
N ALA A 615 -5.50 -24.97 22.17
CA ALA A 615 -4.97 -25.74 21.05
C ALA A 615 -4.46 -27.10 21.56
N PRO A 616 -4.94 -28.25 21.03
CA PRO A 616 -4.49 -29.58 21.47
C PRO A 616 -2.99 -29.80 21.29
N VAL A 617 -2.43 -29.20 20.26
CA VAL A 617 -1.00 -29.19 19.94
C VAL A 617 -0.54 -27.77 19.66
N PRO A 618 0.73 -27.43 19.94
CA PRO A 618 1.23 -26.10 19.66
C PRO A 618 1.33 -25.85 18.14
N TRP A 619 1.02 -24.62 17.72
CA TRP A 619 1.17 -24.20 16.32
C TRP A 619 2.63 -23.94 15.98
N THR A 620 3.08 -24.46 14.84
CA THR A 620 4.37 -24.12 14.23
C THR A 620 4.16 -23.13 13.08
N GLU A 621 5.21 -22.41 12.68
CA GLU A 621 5.14 -21.50 11.52
C GLU A 621 4.71 -22.26 10.25
N GLY A 622 5.25 -23.46 10.02
CA GLY A 622 4.88 -24.31 8.89
C GLY A 622 3.40 -24.73 8.93
N ALA A 623 2.90 -25.18 10.08
CA ALA A 623 1.49 -25.57 10.22
C ALA A 623 0.52 -24.39 10.04
N LEU A 624 0.90 -23.20 10.51
CA LEU A 624 0.14 -21.96 10.26
C LEU A 624 0.12 -21.63 8.77
N PHE A 625 1.28 -21.69 8.10
CA PHE A 625 1.37 -21.45 6.66
C PHE A 625 0.49 -22.44 5.88
N ASP A 626 0.58 -23.74 6.15
CA ASP A 626 -0.22 -24.76 5.46
C ASP A 626 -1.72 -24.51 5.64
N TYR A 627 -2.14 -24.21 6.87
CA TYR A 627 -3.54 -23.92 7.18
C TYR A 627 -4.04 -22.68 6.43
N LEU A 628 -3.30 -21.57 6.46
CA LEU A 628 -3.69 -20.33 5.79
C LEU A 628 -3.59 -20.41 4.26
N ARG A 629 -2.73 -21.28 3.73
CA ARG A 629 -2.49 -21.44 2.29
C ARG A 629 -3.46 -22.41 1.62
N THR A 630 -3.92 -23.43 2.35
CA THR A 630 -4.68 -24.56 1.80
C THR A 630 -6.04 -24.78 2.47
N GLY A 631 -6.23 -24.23 3.67
CA GLY A 631 -7.39 -24.52 4.51
C GLY A 631 -7.24 -25.76 5.36
N PHE A 632 -6.07 -26.41 5.37
CA PHE A 632 -5.80 -27.59 6.18
C PHE A 632 -4.40 -27.59 6.79
N SER A 633 -4.33 -28.04 8.04
CA SER A 633 -3.09 -28.48 8.67
C SER A 633 -3.29 -29.88 9.25
N ALA A 634 -2.32 -30.77 9.03
CA ALA A 634 -2.33 -32.12 9.58
C ALA A 634 -2.43 -32.12 11.12
N GLN A 635 -1.94 -31.07 11.76
CA GLN A 635 -1.89 -30.92 13.22
C GLN A 635 -3.10 -30.19 13.80
N HIS A 636 -3.90 -29.48 12.98
CA HIS A 636 -4.95 -28.59 13.50
C HIS A 636 -6.32 -28.73 12.80
N GLY A 637 -6.41 -29.53 11.75
CA GLY A 637 -7.64 -29.78 11.02
C GLY A 637 -7.92 -28.77 9.91
N VAL A 638 -9.19 -28.56 9.60
CA VAL A 638 -9.68 -27.82 8.42
C VAL A 638 -10.33 -26.50 8.84
N ALA A 639 -10.20 -25.46 8.01
CA ALA A 639 -10.93 -24.21 8.13
C ALA A 639 -12.43 -24.39 7.86
N ALA A 640 -13.27 -23.85 8.74
CA ALA A 640 -14.72 -23.96 8.67
C ALA A 640 -15.39 -22.65 9.11
N GLY A 641 -16.68 -22.52 8.80
CA GLY A 641 -17.46 -21.33 9.14
C GLY A 641 -16.85 -20.06 8.54
N PRO A 642 -16.84 -18.93 9.28
CA PRO A 642 -16.33 -17.65 8.78
C PRO A 642 -14.87 -17.67 8.34
N MET A 643 -14.07 -18.63 8.80
CA MET A 643 -12.66 -18.74 8.40
C MET A 643 -12.48 -19.39 7.02
N ALA A 644 -13.45 -20.15 6.51
CA ALA A 644 -13.35 -20.81 5.21
C ALA A 644 -13.18 -19.81 4.04
N PRO A 645 -14.04 -18.77 3.88
CA PRO A 645 -13.85 -17.78 2.83
C PRO A 645 -12.57 -16.94 3.01
N VAL A 646 -12.16 -16.65 4.25
CA VAL A 646 -10.90 -15.94 4.54
C VAL A 646 -9.71 -16.75 4.02
N VAL A 647 -9.66 -18.05 4.31
CA VAL A 647 -8.59 -18.92 3.79
C VAL A 647 -8.67 -19.07 2.28
N ALA A 648 -9.87 -19.15 1.68
CA ALA A 648 -10.03 -19.17 0.23
C ALA A 648 -9.42 -17.90 -0.41
N GLY A 649 -9.63 -16.74 0.21
CA GLY A 649 -9.01 -15.47 -0.17
C GLY A 649 -7.49 -15.52 -0.06
N LEU A 650 -6.96 -15.88 1.12
CA LEU A 650 -5.52 -16.00 1.37
C LEU A 650 -4.83 -16.99 0.42
N ALA A 651 -5.48 -18.10 0.07
CA ALA A 651 -4.97 -19.09 -0.87
C ALA A 651 -4.80 -18.56 -2.30
N SER A 652 -5.42 -17.43 -2.64
CA SER A 652 -5.31 -16.73 -3.92
C SER A 652 -4.30 -15.58 -3.92
N LEU A 653 -3.74 -15.23 -2.75
CA LEU A 653 -2.68 -14.25 -2.60
C LEU A 653 -1.31 -14.85 -2.94
N PRO A 654 -0.30 -13.99 -3.24
CA PRO A 654 1.08 -14.44 -3.38
C PRO A 654 1.55 -15.23 -2.15
N GLU A 655 2.23 -16.35 -2.37
CA GLU A 655 2.74 -17.20 -1.29
C GLU A 655 3.59 -16.44 -0.25
N PRO A 656 4.48 -15.49 -0.63
CA PRO A 656 5.25 -14.71 0.33
C PRO A 656 4.40 -13.92 1.34
N ASP A 657 3.20 -13.47 0.96
CA ASP A 657 2.30 -12.76 1.87
C ASP A 657 1.71 -13.68 2.94
N VAL A 658 1.24 -14.86 2.53
CA VAL A 658 0.73 -15.88 3.47
C VAL A 658 1.84 -16.34 4.41
N ARG A 659 3.06 -16.49 3.88
CA ARG A 659 4.25 -16.81 4.68
C ARG A 659 4.60 -15.70 5.67
N ALA A 660 4.53 -14.43 5.27
CA ALA A 660 4.76 -13.31 6.17
C ALA A 660 3.73 -13.26 7.30
N ILE A 661 2.45 -13.50 7.01
CA ILE A 661 1.39 -13.63 8.03
C ILE A 661 1.74 -14.75 9.02
N ALA A 662 2.04 -15.95 8.52
CA ALA A 662 2.39 -17.09 9.35
C ALA A 662 3.61 -16.81 10.24
N HIS A 663 4.64 -16.17 9.69
CA HIS A 663 5.85 -15.78 10.40
C HIS A 663 5.57 -14.77 11.53
N TYR A 664 4.76 -13.75 11.25
CA TYR A 664 4.38 -12.79 12.27
C TYR A 664 3.58 -13.46 13.40
N LEU A 665 2.56 -14.25 13.07
CA LEU A 665 1.73 -14.94 14.06
C LEU A 665 2.55 -15.93 14.91
N ALA A 666 3.43 -16.70 14.29
CA ALA A 666 4.33 -17.62 14.99
C ALA A 666 5.25 -16.87 15.98
N SER A 667 5.72 -15.67 15.62
CA SER A 667 6.57 -14.84 16.48
C SER A 667 5.90 -14.34 17.76
N LEU A 668 4.57 -14.39 17.84
CA LEU A 668 3.81 -13.99 19.02
C LEU A 668 3.79 -15.09 20.11
N SER A 669 4.31 -16.28 19.78
CA SER A 669 4.35 -17.44 20.65
C SER A 669 5.80 -17.90 20.87
N PRO A 670 6.08 -18.62 21.97
CA PRO A 670 7.37 -19.28 22.13
C PRO A 670 7.65 -20.20 20.92
N PRO A 671 8.87 -20.22 20.37
CA PRO A 671 9.22 -21.10 19.26
C PRO A 671 8.93 -22.57 19.59
N VAL A 672 8.31 -23.27 18.64
CA VAL A 672 7.95 -24.68 18.76
C VAL A 672 8.73 -25.48 17.72
N ASP A 673 9.42 -26.51 18.17
CA ASP A 673 10.08 -27.47 17.29
C ASP A 673 9.05 -28.33 16.53
N ALA A 674 9.24 -28.47 15.22
CA ALA A 674 8.31 -29.20 14.36
C ALA A 674 8.21 -30.70 14.69
N GLU A 675 9.30 -31.34 15.09
CA GLU A 675 9.31 -32.75 15.50
C GLU A 675 8.54 -32.93 16.80
N VAL A 676 8.72 -32.00 17.75
CA VAL A 676 7.99 -32.01 19.03
C VAL A 676 6.49 -31.81 18.80
N ALA A 677 6.11 -30.90 17.91
CA ALA A 677 4.70 -30.69 17.56
C ALA A 677 4.09 -31.92 16.87
N ALA A 678 4.83 -32.56 15.94
CA ALA A 678 4.38 -33.76 15.25
C ALA A 678 4.20 -34.97 16.18
N ASP A 679 5.14 -35.18 17.11
CA ASP A 679 5.07 -36.23 18.13
C ASP A 679 3.91 -35.99 19.12
N ALA A 680 3.69 -34.73 19.53
CA ALA A 680 2.50 -34.35 20.29
C ALA A 680 1.20 -34.64 19.52
N ALA A 681 1.15 -34.32 18.22
CA ALA A 681 0.00 -34.60 17.37
C ALA A 681 -0.28 -36.09 17.24
N ALA A 682 0.75 -36.92 17.05
CA ALA A 682 0.59 -38.38 16.98
C ALA A 682 0.04 -38.97 18.29
N ARG A 683 0.48 -38.46 19.46
CA ARG A 683 -0.12 -38.86 20.75
C ARG A 683 -1.57 -38.41 20.89
N GLN A 684 -1.86 -37.17 20.54
CA GLN A 684 -3.17 -36.56 20.72
C GLN A 684 -4.22 -37.17 19.76
N ALA A 685 -3.82 -37.53 18.53
CA ALA A 685 -4.68 -38.15 17.53
C ALA A 685 -5.24 -39.53 17.95
N ARG A 686 -4.46 -40.32 18.71
CA ARG A 686 -4.87 -41.63 19.21
C ARG A 686 -6.09 -41.58 20.15
N GLY A 687 -6.26 -40.47 20.88
CA GLY A 687 -7.29 -40.33 21.92
C GLY A 687 -7.04 -41.23 23.14
N THR A 688 -7.96 -41.23 24.10
CA THR A 688 -7.87 -42.06 25.32
C THR A 688 -8.58 -43.41 25.19
N GLU A 689 -8.12 -44.36 26.02
CA GLU A 689 -8.72 -45.69 26.15
C GLU A 689 -10.09 -45.67 26.84
N THR A 690 -10.81 -46.78 26.66
CA THR A 690 -12.24 -47.04 26.94
C THR A 690 -12.76 -46.55 28.29
N VAL A 691 -11.90 -46.45 29.31
CA VAL A 691 -12.27 -46.02 30.68
C VAL A 691 -12.79 -44.58 30.72
N ALA A 692 -12.22 -43.66 29.92
CA ALA A 692 -12.66 -42.27 29.88
C ALA A 692 -14.05 -42.09 29.21
N THR A 693 -14.52 -43.12 28.50
CA THR A 693 -15.77 -43.09 27.72
C THR A 693 -16.88 -43.98 28.30
N LEU A 694 -16.67 -44.54 29.50
CA LEU A 694 -17.68 -45.33 30.22
C LEU A 694 -18.96 -44.50 30.44
N GLY A 695 -20.10 -45.04 30.03
CA GLY A 695 -21.40 -44.35 30.10
C GLY A 695 -21.76 -43.49 28.88
N LEU A 696 -20.95 -43.50 27.82
CA LEU A 696 -21.18 -42.77 26.56
C LEU A 696 -21.37 -43.72 25.36
N GLU A 697 -21.96 -44.90 25.58
CA GLU A 697 -22.03 -45.98 24.58
C GLU A 697 -22.88 -45.60 23.35
N ASN A 698 -23.93 -44.80 23.53
CA ASN A 698 -24.72 -44.29 22.42
C ASN A 698 -23.91 -43.34 21.53
N GLY A 699 -23.20 -42.38 22.14
CA GLY A 699 -22.33 -41.45 21.44
C GLY A 699 -21.21 -42.17 20.68
N ARG A 700 -20.63 -43.22 21.30
CA ARG A 700 -19.66 -44.10 20.64
C ARG A 700 -20.25 -44.77 19.40
N ARG A 701 -21.42 -45.41 19.53
CA ARG A 701 -22.07 -46.08 18.38
C ARG A 701 -22.37 -45.10 17.25
N ALA A 702 -22.84 -43.90 17.57
CA ALA A 702 -23.07 -42.85 16.58
C ALA A 702 -21.78 -42.42 15.88
N PHE A 703 -20.69 -42.21 16.64
CA PHE A 703 -19.39 -41.86 16.07
C PHE A 703 -18.82 -42.98 15.19
N ASP A 704 -18.85 -44.23 15.65
CA ASP A 704 -18.32 -45.38 14.92
C ASP A 704 -19.08 -45.59 13.59
N ALA A 705 -20.39 -45.37 13.58
CA ALA A 705 -21.23 -45.54 12.41
C ALA A 705 -21.12 -44.38 11.39
N ALA A 706 -21.04 -43.14 11.87
CA ALA A 706 -21.17 -41.95 11.01
C ALA A 706 -19.86 -41.18 10.79
N CYS A 707 -18.90 -41.23 11.72
CA CYS A 707 -17.76 -40.31 11.77
C CYS A 707 -16.40 -41.02 11.64
N ALA A 708 -16.26 -42.22 12.20
CA ALA A 708 -14.96 -42.87 12.40
C ALA A 708 -14.22 -43.19 11.09
N VAL A 709 -14.94 -43.51 10.01
CA VAL A 709 -14.34 -43.79 8.69
C VAL A 709 -13.48 -42.62 8.19
N CYS A 710 -13.89 -41.39 8.48
CA CYS A 710 -13.17 -40.18 8.06
C CYS A 710 -12.27 -39.64 9.17
N HIS A 711 -12.78 -39.53 10.40
CA HIS A 711 -12.16 -38.75 11.49
C HIS A 711 -11.36 -39.55 12.52
N ALA A 712 -11.47 -40.89 12.54
CA ALA A 712 -10.64 -41.73 13.42
C ALA A 712 -9.34 -42.11 12.72
N GLU A 713 -8.24 -42.25 13.48
CA GLU A 713 -6.95 -42.71 12.94
C GLU A 713 -7.07 -44.07 12.23
N SER A 714 -7.93 -44.96 12.75
CA SER A 714 -8.22 -46.28 12.18
C SER A 714 -9.10 -46.29 10.91
N GLY A 715 -9.59 -45.12 10.46
CA GLY A 715 -10.43 -45.01 9.27
C GLY A 715 -9.70 -45.28 7.95
N GLY A 716 -10.45 -45.53 6.86
CA GLY A 716 -9.93 -45.96 5.55
C GLY A 716 -9.16 -44.88 4.75
N VAL A 717 -8.57 -45.26 3.61
CA VAL A 717 -7.84 -44.34 2.71
C VAL A 717 -8.74 -43.19 2.22
N GLY A 718 -8.25 -41.94 2.35
CA GLY A 718 -8.98 -40.70 2.12
C GLY A 718 -9.28 -40.42 0.64
N HIS A 719 -10.29 -41.07 0.09
CA HIS A 719 -10.70 -40.89 -1.30
C HIS A 719 -11.57 -39.65 -1.56
N LEU A 720 -11.96 -38.90 -0.52
CA LEU A 720 -12.93 -37.78 -0.59
C LEU A 720 -12.36 -36.45 -0.04
N GLY A 721 -11.04 -36.25 -0.12
CA GLY A 721 -10.36 -35.04 0.39
C GLY A 721 -9.49 -35.30 1.61
N VAL A 722 -9.26 -34.25 2.42
CA VAL A 722 -8.40 -34.33 3.60
C VAL A 722 -9.13 -35.00 4.78
N ARG A 723 -8.36 -35.61 5.69
CA ARG A 723 -8.89 -36.31 6.86
C ARG A 723 -8.51 -35.60 8.15
N PRO A 724 -9.29 -34.61 8.62
CA PRO A 724 -9.02 -33.97 9.90
C PRO A 724 -9.31 -34.94 11.05
N LEU A 725 -8.26 -35.29 11.80
CA LEU A 725 -8.37 -36.18 12.95
C LEU A 725 -9.03 -35.44 14.12
N MET A 726 -10.02 -36.08 14.75
CA MET A 726 -10.83 -35.43 15.78
C MET A 726 -10.01 -35.00 17.01
N GLY A 727 -8.96 -35.75 17.36
CA GLY A 727 -8.01 -35.40 18.43
C GLY A 727 -7.29 -34.07 18.23
N LEU A 728 -7.12 -33.66 16.98
CA LEU A 728 -6.33 -32.49 16.57
C LEU A 728 -7.19 -31.28 16.26
N ASN A 729 -8.51 -31.45 16.21
CA ASN A 729 -9.43 -30.37 15.94
C ASN A 729 -9.64 -29.50 17.18
N THR A 730 -9.25 -28.23 17.09
CA THR A 730 -9.34 -27.26 18.20
C THR A 730 -10.77 -27.08 18.73
N SER A 731 -11.81 -27.29 17.91
CA SER A 731 -13.20 -27.21 18.37
C SER A 731 -13.55 -28.23 19.46
N VAL A 732 -12.84 -29.36 19.52
CA VAL A 732 -13.07 -30.42 20.50
C VAL A 732 -12.51 -30.05 21.88
N SER A 733 -11.44 -29.26 21.92
CA SER A 733 -10.77 -28.79 23.14
C SER A 733 -11.27 -27.43 23.64
N GLN A 734 -12.09 -26.72 22.86
CA GLN A 734 -12.66 -25.42 23.24
C GLN A 734 -13.52 -25.48 24.52
N ALA A 735 -13.62 -24.34 25.22
CA ALA A 735 -14.40 -24.25 26.45
C ALA A 735 -15.91 -24.49 26.23
N THR A 736 -16.42 -24.09 25.06
CA THR A 736 -17.83 -24.25 24.66
C THR A 736 -17.97 -25.28 23.53
N PRO A 737 -19.11 -25.99 23.44
CA PRO A 737 -19.34 -27.00 22.40
C PRO A 737 -19.75 -26.40 21.05
N ASP A 738 -19.99 -25.09 20.99
CA ASP A 738 -20.73 -24.45 19.90
C ASP A 738 -20.13 -24.69 18.51
N ASN A 739 -18.82 -24.49 18.33
CA ASN A 739 -18.19 -24.70 17.02
C ASN A 739 -18.30 -26.16 16.56
N LEU A 740 -18.06 -27.13 17.46
CA LEU A 740 -18.19 -28.56 17.12
C LEU A 740 -19.63 -28.89 16.74
N LEU A 741 -20.60 -28.45 17.55
CA LEU A 741 -22.01 -28.69 17.28
C LEU A 741 -22.48 -28.03 15.98
N ARG A 742 -22.02 -26.82 15.65
CA ARG A 742 -22.32 -26.18 14.35
C ARG A 742 -21.86 -27.03 13.17
N VAL A 743 -20.61 -27.51 13.21
CA VAL A 743 -20.08 -28.39 12.16
C VAL A 743 -20.84 -29.72 12.11
N LEU A 744 -21.19 -30.30 13.26
CA LEU A 744 -21.99 -31.54 13.29
C LEU A 744 -23.41 -31.34 12.75
N HIS A 745 -24.05 -30.20 13.00
CA HIS A 745 -25.39 -29.90 12.49
C HIS A 745 -25.38 -29.61 11.00
N HIS A 746 -24.51 -28.70 10.55
CA HIS A 746 -24.59 -28.10 9.23
C HIS A 746 -23.60 -28.69 8.22
N GLY A 747 -22.55 -29.34 8.69
CA GLY A 747 -21.49 -29.83 7.83
C GLY A 747 -20.51 -28.73 7.40
N ILE A 748 -19.72 -29.05 6.38
CA ILE A 748 -18.87 -28.13 5.62
C ILE A 748 -19.17 -28.40 4.15
N ASP A 749 -20.15 -27.69 3.62
CA ASP A 749 -20.62 -27.76 2.23
C ASP A 749 -19.87 -26.80 1.30
N GLN A 750 -19.26 -25.75 1.84
CA GLN A 750 -18.39 -24.81 1.12
C GLN A 750 -17.01 -24.77 1.78
N PRO A 751 -16.12 -25.76 1.48
CA PRO A 751 -14.77 -25.76 2.02
C PRO A 751 -13.95 -24.58 1.45
N ALA A 752 -12.91 -24.17 2.18
CA ALA A 752 -12.02 -23.10 1.73
C ALA A 752 -11.35 -23.37 0.37
N THR A 753 -11.07 -24.65 0.07
CA THR A 753 -10.58 -25.10 -1.23
C THR A 753 -11.23 -26.44 -1.58
N ASP A 754 -11.44 -26.70 -2.88
CA ASP A 754 -12.10 -27.92 -3.36
C ASP A 754 -11.37 -29.21 -2.94
N GLN A 755 -10.05 -29.13 -2.74
CA GLN A 755 -9.20 -30.26 -2.36
C GLN A 755 -9.48 -30.80 -0.95
N LEU A 756 -10.11 -29.99 -0.10
CA LEU A 756 -10.44 -30.38 1.28
C LEU A 756 -11.55 -31.43 1.32
N GLY A 757 -12.40 -31.49 0.30
CA GLY A 757 -13.59 -32.31 0.29
C GLY A 757 -14.71 -31.76 1.16
N TYR A 758 -15.87 -32.41 1.08
CA TYR A 758 -17.08 -32.00 1.77
C TYR A 758 -17.31 -32.82 3.04
N MET A 759 -17.85 -32.18 4.07
CA MET A 759 -18.28 -32.86 5.30
C MET A 759 -19.81 -32.75 5.44
N PRO A 760 -20.55 -33.88 5.51
CA PRO A 760 -22.01 -33.83 5.60
C PRO A 760 -22.47 -33.29 6.96
N GLY A 761 -23.56 -32.53 6.95
CA GLY A 761 -24.28 -32.16 8.17
C GLY A 761 -25.20 -33.30 8.65
N PHE A 762 -25.31 -33.44 9.97
CA PHE A 762 -26.11 -34.47 10.64
C PHE A 762 -27.32 -33.89 11.40
N GLY A 763 -27.61 -32.60 11.24
CA GLY A 763 -28.74 -31.95 11.90
C GLY A 763 -30.07 -32.64 11.62
N ASP A 764 -30.32 -33.08 10.38
CA ASP A 764 -31.57 -33.78 10.02
C ASP A 764 -31.58 -35.27 10.43
N ALA A 765 -30.42 -35.83 10.75
CA ALA A 765 -30.26 -37.25 11.07
C ALA A 765 -30.28 -37.55 12.57
N PHE A 766 -29.82 -36.60 13.40
CA PHE A 766 -29.77 -36.75 14.86
C PHE A 766 -30.64 -35.71 15.56
N ASP A 767 -31.40 -36.14 16.56
CA ASP A 767 -32.07 -35.24 17.50
C ASP A 767 -31.05 -34.57 18.47
N ASP A 768 -31.49 -33.59 19.25
CA ASP A 768 -30.59 -32.83 20.14
C ASP A 768 -29.98 -33.68 21.26
N ARG A 769 -30.66 -34.77 21.66
CA ARG A 769 -30.13 -35.69 22.68
C ARG A 769 -29.03 -36.56 22.07
N GLN A 770 -29.25 -37.09 20.86
CA GLN A 770 -28.26 -37.87 20.12
C GLN A 770 -27.03 -37.02 19.80
N MET A 771 -27.23 -35.76 19.41
CA MET A 771 -26.14 -34.82 19.15
C MET A 771 -25.34 -34.53 20.44
N ALA A 772 -26.02 -34.36 21.57
CA ALA A 772 -25.39 -34.20 22.87
C ALA A 772 -24.56 -35.42 23.30
N GLU A 773 -25.12 -36.63 23.15
CA GLU A 773 -24.43 -37.89 23.44
C GLU A 773 -23.19 -38.08 22.55
N LEU A 774 -23.28 -37.74 21.26
CA LEU A 774 -22.16 -37.76 20.31
C LEU A 774 -21.06 -36.75 20.69
N ALA A 775 -21.42 -35.50 20.94
CA ALA A 775 -20.46 -34.45 21.31
C ALA A 775 -19.76 -34.77 22.66
N ALA A 776 -20.51 -35.30 23.63
CA ALA A 776 -19.96 -35.75 24.91
C ALA A 776 -18.91 -36.87 24.71
N TYR A 777 -19.22 -37.86 23.89
CA TYR A 777 -18.29 -38.94 23.55
C TYR A 777 -17.02 -38.41 22.87
N ILE A 778 -17.17 -37.56 21.85
CA ILE A 778 -16.05 -36.96 21.13
C ILE A 778 -15.11 -36.24 22.11
N ARG A 779 -15.65 -35.38 22.98
CA ARG A 779 -14.84 -34.66 23.97
C ARG A 779 -14.16 -35.57 24.98
N ALA A 780 -14.89 -36.54 25.54
CA ALA A 780 -14.32 -37.47 26.53
C ALA A 780 -13.17 -38.30 25.95
N ARG A 781 -13.28 -38.71 24.68
CA ARG A 781 -12.25 -39.49 23.99
C ARG A 781 -11.05 -38.66 23.54
N TYR A 782 -11.29 -37.49 22.98
CA TYR A 782 -10.28 -36.74 22.24
C TYR A 782 -9.76 -35.50 22.97
N ALA A 783 -10.44 -35.03 24.03
CA ALA A 783 -9.97 -33.96 24.91
C ALA A 783 -10.18 -34.33 26.39
N PRO A 784 -9.62 -35.46 26.86
CA PRO A 784 -9.83 -35.99 28.22
C PRO A 784 -9.33 -35.05 29.34
N GLY A 785 -8.36 -34.19 29.04
CA GLY A 785 -7.83 -33.20 29.98
C GLY A 785 -8.73 -31.98 30.14
N GLN A 786 -9.77 -31.84 29.33
CA GLN A 786 -10.69 -30.71 29.39
C GLN A 786 -11.96 -31.07 30.18
N PRO A 787 -12.57 -30.11 30.90
CA PRO A 787 -13.82 -30.36 31.62
C PRO A 787 -14.93 -30.78 30.66
N ALA A 788 -15.78 -31.72 31.08
CA ALA A 788 -16.98 -32.10 30.34
C ALA A 788 -17.90 -30.88 30.14
N TRP A 789 -18.43 -30.72 28.93
CA TRP A 789 -19.42 -29.69 28.65
C TRP A 789 -20.74 -29.97 29.39
N ARG A 790 -21.44 -28.90 29.75
CA ARG A 790 -22.74 -28.96 30.44
C ARG A 790 -23.86 -28.56 29.48
N ASN A 791 -25.08 -29.06 29.72
CA ASN A 791 -26.30 -28.69 29.00
C ASN A 791 -26.17 -28.83 27.46
N LEU A 792 -25.53 -29.91 27.00
CA LEU A 792 -25.26 -30.12 25.58
C LEU A 792 -26.53 -30.21 24.72
N ALA A 793 -27.61 -30.78 25.24
CA ALA A 793 -28.89 -30.86 24.50
C ALA A 793 -29.48 -29.46 24.25
N ASP A 794 -29.44 -28.57 25.24
CA ASP A 794 -29.90 -27.18 25.10
C ASP A 794 -29.00 -26.39 24.14
N ALA A 795 -27.68 -26.64 24.19
CA ALA A 795 -26.74 -26.05 23.24
C ALA A 795 -27.00 -26.52 21.81
N SER A 796 -27.29 -27.81 21.61
CA SER A 796 -27.67 -28.37 20.32
C SER A 796 -28.97 -27.74 19.80
N ALA A 797 -30.01 -27.65 20.64
CA ALA A 797 -31.28 -27.06 20.28
C ALA A 797 -31.13 -25.58 19.87
N ARG A 798 -30.31 -24.82 20.60
CA ARG A 798 -29.99 -23.43 20.26
C ARG A 798 -29.33 -23.32 18.88
N ILE A 799 -28.35 -24.17 18.58
CA ILE A 799 -27.61 -24.14 17.32
C ILE A 799 -28.50 -24.53 16.15
N ARG A 800 -29.34 -25.57 16.32
CA ARG A 800 -30.33 -25.98 15.32
C ARG A 800 -31.29 -24.86 14.94
N GLN A 801 -31.67 -24.01 15.91
CA GLN A 801 -32.58 -22.88 15.69
C GLN A 801 -31.87 -21.62 15.16
N ALA A 802 -30.55 -21.53 15.32
CA ALA A 802 -29.78 -20.41 14.79
C ALA A 802 -29.84 -20.45 13.25
N ARG A 803 -29.92 -19.27 12.62
CA ARG A 803 -29.81 -19.20 11.17
C ARG A 803 -28.43 -19.69 10.74
N VAL A 804 -28.41 -20.49 9.68
CA VAL A 804 -27.17 -20.84 8.98
C VAL A 804 -26.66 -19.53 8.36
N HIS A 805 -25.48 -19.10 8.78
CA HIS A 805 -24.78 -17.94 8.23
C HIS A 805 -23.73 -18.42 7.25
#